data_AF-A0A921LDK4-F1
#
_entry.id   AF-A0A921LDK4-F1
#
_cell.length_a   1.000
_cell.length_b   1.000
_cell.length_c   1.000
_cell.angle_alpha   90.00
_cell.angle_beta   90.00
_cell.angle_gamma   90.00
#
_symmetry.space_group_name_H-M   'P 1'
#
loop_
_entity.id
_entity.type
_entity.pdbx_description
1 polymer ?
#
loop_
_entity_poly.entity_id
_entity_poly.type
_entity_poly.pdbx_seq_one_letter_code
_entity_poly.pdbx_strand_id
1 'polypeptide(L)'
;MKKKPNIAFVCGGVGVLMLLSGCSDVRTASESSFLRSDYYTRGIGVYPGCPQEDFSPELLPDNHYRNLALLRATYQSSAYDYNLTSQLLTDGIVTDQSPQYFDLLTPEGSAPKREREWMIDGGPYSRNTVRGEETFFQFDMHQYDKTVSRAVVTGTLIYDDQAARGGYEMTWEASNDGKNWTVLAVNQGAGLPGKARSGRVEVNDPNKQTGTVSMPMRRLEETFDFTNTASYASYRIRLKMKGAYEWTFHEVEFSNADGLVDFKPSQFFTSTWMSATAGEEWVSVDLGSLSEFDKVILHWVNKAVEGRIQTSDDAQTWTDAAPLPGGEGLTDEIAVNGKARYVRVCMNRSADGGRYILSELEVMGRGGLLPRAAAMPEATGGRLTLSGGGWQLQRASEVQAGGVEIASPAYKAEGWVTATVPGTVLTSYKNVGALADPNYADNQLMISESFFNSNFWYRNEFQVSPSFKRDRVFLNFDGINWKANVYLNGKQVGRLEGAFIRGRFDVTDCVKEGTNVLAVEIIKNAHIGAIKEKNKQSTDFNGGILGADNPTFHATIGWDWIPTMRGRNIGIWNDVFLTSTGKVTVQDPYVQTQLVLPDTTQARLTAEVVVKNHDGKEVSGVLSGRVGDVTFEQPVQLKAGEERTVVFDADRFPQLQVKNPRLWWPNGYGTPYLYDANFTFKVGEEVSDARDFKVGIRQMTFNEDGGVLNLYVNGRRFIGRGGNWGFSESNLNYRGREYETAVAYHADMNFTMLRNWVGMIGDEELYDACDKYGIMIWQDFWLANPADGPDPYYPDMFIANAEDYVKRIRSHASIGLYCGRNEGFPPETIDKALRRIVKEEHPGMHYISSSADDVVSGHGPYRMLPAKTYFTLETGNDKFHSERGMPNVLTYESFLRTYSPEGIWPQSDQWGMHDYTLEGAQGATSFNEIIATGYGQPESAKEFADLAQWVNYDGHRSLFESRSKHRMGLLMWMSHSCWPSMVWQTYDYYFEPTAAYFAIKKASEPLHIQWNPATDEVEVVNYNAGLHPGLKARVQVLNMDASVAWEKEATVDSREDTTEKCIKLQFPDALSEVHFIKLTLEENGKIVSENFYHRSKVENNYQALKQLPKVPVRAQTQYMKADDGEWQAEITVENRSSAPALMVRLNIVGDKDGLQFLPIFYSDNYFALLPGETKVVRVHWKDVDTRGNAPLLKVSGYNVE
;
A
#
# COMPACT_ATOMS: atom_id res chain seq x y z
N MET A 1 -45.81 45.93 11.69
CA MET A 1 -46.02 47.39 11.88
C MET A 1 -45.30 47.83 13.15
N LYS A 2 -44.64 49.00 13.17
CA LYS A 2 -44.21 49.80 14.35
C LYS A 2 -43.27 49.08 15.36
N LYS A 3 -42.25 49.71 15.96
CA LYS A 3 -41.86 51.13 15.98
C LYS A 3 -40.34 51.28 16.29
N LYS A 4 -39.70 52.29 15.69
CA LYS A 4 -38.42 52.91 16.15
C LYS A 4 -38.66 53.70 17.46
N PRO A 5 -37.64 53.93 18.33
CA PRO A 5 -36.49 54.84 18.08
C PRO A 5 -35.10 54.18 18.28
N ASN A 6 -33.94 54.59 17.73
CA ASN A 6 -33.46 55.79 17.00
C ASN A 6 -32.88 56.94 17.87
N ILE A 7 -31.88 57.67 17.34
CA ILE A 7 -31.07 58.79 17.93
C ILE A 7 -29.85 58.28 18.76
N ALA A 8 -28.56 58.46 18.43
CA ALA A 8 -27.74 59.54 17.78
C ALA A 8 -27.26 60.63 18.79
N PHE A 9 -26.23 61.48 18.61
CA PHE A 9 -25.30 61.88 17.51
C PHE A 9 -24.12 62.70 18.16
N VAL A 10 -22.97 63.14 17.58
CA VAL A 10 -22.36 63.11 16.22
C VAL A 10 -20.83 63.46 16.28
N CYS A 11 -20.04 63.07 15.25
CA CYS A 11 -18.75 63.61 14.72
C CYS A 11 -17.54 64.07 15.57
N GLY A 12 -16.33 63.71 15.07
CA GLY A 12 -15.14 64.59 15.01
C GLY A 12 -13.77 63.87 15.14
N GLY A 13 -12.84 63.88 14.16
CA GLY A 13 -12.93 64.27 12.75
C GLY A 13 -11.56 64.58 12.08
N VAL A 14 -11.18 63.81 11.04
CA VAL A 14 -10.03 64.02 10.10
C VAL A 14 -8.62 63.80 10.69
N GLY A 15 -7.68 63.22 9.91
CA GLY A 15 -6.29 62.95 10.37
C GLY A 15 -5.26 62.46 9.34
N VAL A 16 -5.58 61.43 8.54
CA VAL A 16 -4.91 61.00 7.28
C VAL A 16 -3.41 60.56 7.30
N LEU A 17 -3.20 59.29 6.88
CA LEU A 17 -1.98 58.63 6.34
C LEU A 17 -0.79 58.14 7.23
N MET A 18 -0.74 56.81 7.37
CA MET A 18 0.39 55.87 7.17
C MET A 18 1.86 56.33 7.41
N LEU A 19 2.57 55.60 8.29
CA LEU A 19 3.55 54.56 7.87
C LEU A 19 4.08 53.73 9.07
N LEU A 20 4.30 52.43 8.84
CA LEU A 20 5.20 51.50 9.55
C LEU A 20 5.16 51.43 11.11
N SER A 21 4.29 50.59 11.65
CA SER A 21 4.62 49.63 12.74
C SER A 21 3.44 48.67 12.96
N GLY A 22 3.71 47.38 13.19
CA GLY A 22 2.65 46.36 13.27
C GLY A 22 3.16 44.91 13.29
N CYS A 23 4.04 44.58 14.24
CA CYS A 23 4.56 43.22 14.45
C CYS A 23 4.77 42.93 15.94
N SER A 24 3.68 42.75 16.68
CA SER A 24 3.67 42.12 18.01
C SER A 24 2.23 41.78 18.38
N ASP A 25 1.86 40.50 18.28
CA ASP A 25 0.94 39.77 19.18
C ASP A 25 0.72 38.35 18.65
N VAL A 26 1.78 37.55 18.66
CA VAL A 26 1.74 36.08 18.52
C VAL A 26 2.42 35.48 19.74
N ARG A 27 1.65 35.21 20.79
CA ARG A 27 2.02 34.38 21.96
C ARG A 27 0.83 34.20 22.91
N THR A 28 0.23 33.01 22.88
CA THR A 28 -0.08 32.13 24.04
C THR A 28 -0.81 30.88 23.53
N ALA A 29 -0.08 30.03 22.80
CA ALA A 29 -0.45 28.62 22.62
C ALA A 29 0.41 27.82 23.61
N SER A 30 -0.08 27.70 24.85
CA SER A 30 0.64 27.08 25.97
C SER A 30 -0.34 26.27 26.82
N GLU A 31 0.12 25.12 27.32
CA GLU A 31 -0.61 24.20 28.23
C GLU A 31 -1.78 23.38 27.63
N SER A 32 -2.18 23.59 26.37
CA SER A 32 -3.25 22.80 25.72
C SER A 32 -2.76 21.62 24.84
N SER A 33 -1.45 21.44 24.66
CA SER A 33 -0.86 20.55 23.63
C SER A 33 -0.80 19.05 23.96
N PHE A 34 -1.36 18.63 25.11
CA PHE A 34 -1.31 17.24 25.57
C PHE A 34 -2.67 16.53 25.58
N LEU A 35 -3.75 17.23 25.20
CA LEU A 35 -4.97 16.55 24.79
C LEU A 35 -4.76 16.08 23.35
N ARG A 36 -4.71 14.74 23.17
CA ARG A 36 -4.80 14.06 21.86
C ARG A 36 -5.96 14.74 21.09
N SER A 37 -5.67 15.46 20.01
CA SER A 37 -6.57 16.46 19.41
C SER A 37 -7.63 15.83 18.49
N ASP A 38 -8.03 14.62 18.85
CA ASP A 38 -8.25 13.52 17.92
C ASP A 38 -9.36 12.57 18.44
N TYR A 39 -10.08 13.01 19.50
CA TYR A 39 -11.32 12.42 20.07
C TYR A 39 -12.38 12.05 19.01
N TYR A 40 -12.16 12.44 17.76
CA TYR A 40 -12.98 12.20 16.59
C TYR A 40 -12.32 11.25 15.57
N THR A 41 -11.02 11.41 15.23
CA THR A 41 -10.23 10.52 14.34
C THR A 41 -8.73 10.65 14.68
N ARG A 42 -7.89 9.63 14.36
CA ARG A 42 -6.41 9.67 14.54
C ARG A 42 -5.69 10.77 13.73
N GLY A 43 -6.39 11.52 12.87
CA GLY A 43 -5.81 12.54 11.98
C GLY A 43 -5.73 12.11 10.51
N ILE A 44 -5.35 13.06 9.65
CA ILE A 44 -5.28 12.87 8.19
C ILE A 44 -4.07 12.01 7.83
N GLY A 45 -4.27 10.86 7.19
CA GLY A 45 -3.20 9.90 6.84
C GLY A 45 -2.78 8.96 7.97
N VAL A 46 -3.58 8.87 9.04
CA VAL A 46 -3.36 7.95 10.16
C VAL A 46 -4.65 7.17 10.40
N TYR A 47 -4.60 5.85 10.24
CA TYR A 47 -5.76 4.96 10.36
C TYR A 47 -5.61 4.06 11.61
N PRO A 48 -6.71 3.57 12.22
CA PRO A 48 -8.10 3.73 11.79
C PRO A 48 -8.66 5.10 12.16
N GLY A 49 -9.48 5.67 11.28
CA GLY A 49 -10.15 6.95 11.47
C GLY A 49 -11.35 6.88 12.42
N CYS A 50 -11.63 5.72 13.03
CA CYS A 50 -12.70 5.49 13.99
C CYS A 50 -12.12 5.24 15.39
N PRO A 51 -12.45 6.04 16.42
CA PRO A 51 -11.94 5.82 17.78
C PRO A 51 -12.34 4.46 18.41
N GLN A 52 -13.34 3.77 17.85
CA GLN A 52 -13.77 2.43 18.24
C GLN A 52 -12.96 1.31 17.56
N GLU A 53 -12.16 1.63 16.54
CA GLU A 53 -11.31 0.69 15.79
C GLU A 53 -9.80 0.91 16.10
N ASP A 54 -9.43 2.06 16.67
CA ASP A 54 -8.05 2.37 17.10
C ASP A 54 -7.65 1.64 18.40
N PHE A 55 -7.00 0.48 18.26
CA PHE A 55 -6.40 -0.27 19.38
C PHE A 55 -4.93 0.12 19.68
N SER A 56 -4.44 1.26 19.17
CA SER A 56 -3.08 1.71 19.47
C SER A 56 -2.93 2.18 20.94
N PRO A 57 -1.76 1.97 21.57
CA PRO A 57 -1.49 2.53 22.89
C PRO A 57 -1.50 4.07 22.87
N GLU A 58 -2.02 4.65 23.95
CA GLU A 58 -2.07 6.08 24.18
C GLU A 58 -0.77 6.56 24.85
N LEU A 59 -0.10 7.55 24.28
CA LEU A 59 1.13 8.12 24.84
C LEU A 59 0.80 9.18 25.89
N LEU A 60 0.93 8.83 27.17
CA LEU A 60 0.63 9.70 28.31
C LEU A 60 1.89 10.40 28.85
N PRO A 61 1.80 11.65 29.33
CA PRO A 61 2.88 12.31 30.06
C PRO A 61 3.32 11.55 31.32
N ASP A 62 4.63 11.46 31.52
CA ASP A 62 5.28 10.90 32.72
C ASP A 62 6.13 11.97 33.44
N ASN A 63 6.58 11.70 34.67
CA ASN A 63 7.48 12.58 35.44
C ASN A 63 8.45 11.81 36.37
N HIS A 64 8.57 10.49 36.21
CA HIS A 64 9.60 9.70 36.87
C HIS A 64 11.00 10.07 36.32
N TYR A 65 12.05 9.82 37.09
CA TYR A 65 13.43 10.02 36.62
C TYR A 65 13.91 8.72 35.97
N ARG A 66 14.23 8.77 34.67
CA ARG A 66 14.56 7.61 33.83
C ARG A 66 15.32 8.03 32.58
N ASN A 67 15.73 7.06 31.76
CA ASN A 67 16.03 7.31 30.36
C ASN A 67 14.73 7.75 29.66
N LEU A 68 14.74 8.99 29.14
CA LEU A 68 13.65 9.59 28.37
C LEU A 68 13.70 9.21 26.89
N ALA A 69 14.88 8.86 26.38
CA ALA A 69 15.13 8.45 25.00
C ALA A 69 14.77 6.98 24.75
N LEU A 70 14.70 6.12 25.79
CA LEU A 70 14.27 4.73 25.66
C LEU A 70 12.93 4.62 24.92
N LEU A 71 12.93 3.80 23.86
CA LEU A 71 11.83 3.61 22.91
C LEU A 71 11.31 4.92 22.30
N ARG A 72 12.23 5.79 21.85
CA ARG A 72 11.93 7.03 21.13
C ARG A 72 12.50 7.07 19.72
N ALA A 73 11.72 7.68 18.82
CA ALA A 73 12.09 7.95 17.44
C ALA A 73 13.42 8.71 17.32
N THR A 74 14.27 8.25 16.39
CA THR A 74 15.57 8.85 16.10
C THR A 74 15.70 9.27 14.63
N TYR A 75 16.66 10.16 14.38
CA TYR A 75 17.06 10.63 13.06
C TYR A 75 18.59 10.67 12.97
N GLN A 76 19.14 10.64 11.76
CA GLN A 76 20.59 10.55 11.51
C GLN A 76 21.01 11.38 10.29
N SER A 77 22.27 11.84 10.27
CA SER A 77 22.91 12.36 9.05
C SER A 77 23.10 11.27 8.00
N SER A 78 23.44 10.06 8.44
CA SER A 78 23.71 8.91 7.59
C SER A 78 23.63 7.60 8.38
N ALA A 79 23.56 6.46 7.68
CA ALA A 79 23.78 5.12 8.23
C ALA A 79 24.45 4.23 7.17
N TYR A 80 25.38 3.38 7.61
CA TYR A 80 26.28 2.65 6.71
C TYR A 80 25.56 1.74 5.70
N ASP A 81 24.51 1.09 6.17
CA ASP A 81 23.64 0.18 5.45
C ASP A 81 22.20 0.32 5.97
N TYR A 82 21.35 -0.70 5.82
CA TYR A 82 19.97 -0.71 6.29
C TYR A 82 19.77 -1.38 7.66
N ASN A 83 20.86 -1.76 8.32
CA ASN A 83 20.84 -2.57 9.54
C ASN A 83 21.39 -1.76 10.72
N LEU A 84 22.44 -0.96 10.48
CA LEU A 84 23.13 -0.17 11.51
C LEU A 84 22.57 1.25 11.59
N THR A 85 21.26 1.37 11.83
CA THR A 85 20.51 2.63 11.81
C THR A 85 20.28 3.20 13.22
N SER A 86 19.99 4.50 13.31
CA SER A 86 19.84 5.24 14.57
C SER A 86 18.74 4.71 15.50
N GLN A 87 17.72 4.03 14.98
CA GLN A 87 16.63 3.44 15.77
C GLN A 87 17.12 2.46 16.85
N LEU A 88 18.31 1.88 16.67
CA LEU A 88 18.94 0.99 17.63
C LEU A 88 19.41 1.73 18.90
N LEU A 89 19.74 3.02 18.78
CA LEU A 89 20.25 3.87 19.87
C LEU A 89 19.26 4.13 21.01
N THR A 90 18.04 3.64 20.89
CA THR A 90 16.95 3.81 21.86
C THR A 90 16.21 2.51 22.15
N ASP A 91 16.73 1.35 21.72
CA ASP A 91 16.12 0.05 22.03
C ASP A 91 16.52 -0.50 23.41
N GLY A 92 17.52 0.11 24.07
CA GLY A 92 18.00 -0.25 25.40
C GLY A 92 19.06 -1.34 25.43
N ILE A 93 19.56 -1.81 24.28
CA ILE A 93 20.54 -2.90 24.17
C ILE A 93 21.97 -2.32 24.10
N VAL A 94 22.57 -2.07 25.26
CA VAL A 94 23.98 -1.67 25.35
C VAL A 94 24.91 -2.81 24.93
N THR A 95 25.82 -2.55 23.99
CA THR A 95 26.86 -3.51 23.54
C THR A 95 28.17 -2.80 23.19
N ASP A 96 29.30 -3.49 23.40
CA ASP A 96 30.65 -3.11 22.97
C ASP A 96 31.13 -3.87 21.72
N GLN A 97 30.28 -4.74 21.16
CA GLN A 97 30.62 -5.61 20.03
C GLN A 97 30.65 -4.85 18.71
N SER A 98 31.68 -5.09 17.90
CA SER A 98 31.75 -4.57 16.52
C SER A 98 30.72 -5.28 15.63
N PRO A 99 29.81 -4.55 14.95
CA PRO A 99 28.78 -5.15 14.12
C PRO A 99 29.35 -5.81 12.86
N GLN A 100 28.62 -6.79 12.33
CA GLN A 100 28.84 -7.27 10.97
C GLN A 100 28.42 -6.22 9.94
N TYR A 101 29.25 -5.99 8.93
CA TYR A 101 28.89 -5.20 7.76
C TYR A 101 29.60 -5.68 6.49
N PHE A 102 28.98 -5.40 5.34
CA PHE A 102 29.38 -5.90 4.03
C PHE A 102 29.78 -4.74 3.10
N ASP A 103 30.81 -4.97 2.29
CA ASP A 103 31.16 -4.12 1.16
C ASP A 103 31.38 -4.94 -0.13
N LEU A 104 30.89 -4.41 -1.25
CA LEU A 104 31.23 -4.85 -2.59
C LEU A 104 32.16 -3.81 -3.21
N LEU A 105 33.34 -4.23 -3.70
CA LEU A 105 34.28 -3.37 -4.40
C LEU A 105 34.51 -3.86 -5.83
N THR A 106 34.60 -2.89 -6.75
CA THR A 106 34.96 -3.04 -8.16
C THR A 106 36.21 -2.19 -8.46
N PRO A 107 36.77 -2.19 -9.69
CA PRO A 107 37.85 -1.28 -10.05
C PRO A 107 37.48 0.22 -9.93
N GLU A 108 36.20 0.56 -9.97
CA GLU A 108 35.67 1.92 -9.80
C GLU A 108 35.59 2.35 -8.32
N GLY A 109 35.58 1.42 -7.37
CA GLY A 109 35.52 1.69 -5.93
C GLY A 109 34.51 0.81 -5.18
N SER A 110 34.07 1.25 -4.00
CA SER A 110 32.97 0.61 -3.27
C SER A 110 31.62 0.89 -3.95
N ALA A 111 30.79 -0.14 -4.10
CA ALA A 111 29.45 -0.01 -4.65
C ALA A 111 28.54 0.87 -3.75
N PRO A 112 27.58 1.62 -4.34
CA PRO A 112 26.58 2.37 -3.57
C PRO A 112 25.77 1.47 -2.64
N LYS A 113 25.28 2.02 -1.53
CA LYS A 113 24.56 1.30 -0.46
C LYS A 113 23.46 0.35 -0.98
N ARG A 114 22.65 0.78 -1.96
CA ARG A 114 21.59 -0.02 -2.60
C ARG A 114 22.09 -1.16 -3.52
N GLU A 115 23.33 -1.08 -4.00
CA GLU A 115 23.87 -2.01 -5.01
C GLU A 115 24.76 -3.10 -4.41
N ARG A 116 25.20 -2.94 -3.15
CA ARG A 116 26.13 -3.87 -2.48
C ARG A 116 25.60 -5.30 -2.42
N GLU A 117 24.35 -5.47 -1.98
CA GLU A 117 23.76 -6.79 -1.77
C GLU A 117 23.23 -7.46 -3.06
N TRP A 118 23.23 -6.77 -4.20
CA TRP A 118 22.59 -7.25 -5.45
C TRP A 118 23.12 -8.60 -5.96
N MET A 119 24.39 -8.97 -5.72
CA MET A 119 24.93 -10.28 -6.10
C MET A 119 24.64 -11.40 -5.07
N ILE A 120 24.05 -11.08 -3.91
CA ILE A 120 23.81 -12.03 -2.80
C ILE A 120 22.37 -11.96 -2.25
N ASP A 121 21.47 -11.24 -2.91
CA ASP A 121 20.06 -11.12 -2.50
C ASP A 121 19.21 -12.35 -2.88
N GLY A 122 19.72 -13.20 -3.78
CA GLY A 122 19.05 -14.38 -4.34
C GLY A 122 18.00 -14.02 -5.42
N GLY A 123 17.93 -12.76 -5.84
CA GLY A 123 17.04 -12.28 -6.87
C GLY A 123 17.64 -12.47 -8.28
N PRO A 124 16.98 -13.17 -9.21
CA PRO A 124 17.55 -13.48 -10.53
C PRO A 124 17.70 -12.28 -11.49
N TYR A 125 17.45 -11.05 -11.05
CA TYR A 125 17.43 -9.83 -11.88
C TYR A 125 18.35 -8.70 -11.37
N SER A 126 18.54 -8.60 -10.05
CA SER A 126 19.60 -7.82 -9.42
C SER A 126 20.94 -8.12 -10.09
N ARG A 127 21.82 -7.11 -10.24
CA ARG A 127 23.12 -7.31 -10.91
C ARG A 127 24.11 -6.18 -10.70
N ASN A 128 25.37 -6.51 -10.51
CA ASN A 128 26.47 -5.56 -10.63
C ASN A 128 27.27 -5.83 -11.91
N THR A 129 27.81 -4.77 -12.50
CA THR A 129 28.43 -4.77 -13.82
C THR A 129 29.77 -4.05 -13.79
N VAL A 130 30.82 -4.69 -14.32
CA VAL A 130 32.17 -4.12 -14.46
C VAL A 130 32.67 -4.30 -15.90
N ARG A 131 33.59 -3.43 -16.35
CA ARG A 131 34.06 -3.41 -17.75
C ARG A 131 35.55 -3.72 -17.89
N GLY A 132 35.93 -4.21 -19.07
CA GLY A 132 37.33 -4.41 -19.49
C GLY A 132 37.85 -5.86 -19.55
N GLU A 133 39.05 -6.00 -20.10
CA GLU A 133 39.74 -7.30 -20.31
C GLU A 133 40.31 -7.91 -19.02
N GLU A 134 40.64 -7.08 -18.03
CA GLU A 134 41.10 -7.47 -16.69
C GLU A 134 40.35 -6.63 -15.64
N THR A 135 39.57 -7.29 -14.77
CA THR A 135 38.68 -6.65 -13.80
C THR A 135 38.38 -7.58 -12.61
N PHE A 136 37.59 -7.15 -11.62
CA PHE A 136 37.24 -7.96 -10.46
C PHE A 136 35.91 -7.56 -9.79
N PHE A 137 35.36 -8.49 -9.01
CA PHE A 137 34.45 -8.19 -7.91
C PHE A 137 35.08 -8.68 -6.60
N GLN A 138 35.08 -7.85 -5.57
CA GLN A 138 35.60 -8.16 -4.24
C GLN A 138 34.51 -7.97 -3.18
N PHE A 139 34.33 -8.99 -2.36
CA PHE A 139 33.35 -9.09 -1.28
C PHE A 139 34.10 -9.01 0.05
N ASP A 140 33.97 -7.89 0.75
CA ASP A 140 34.60 -7.65 2.06
C ASP A 140 33.57 -7.83 3.18
N MET A 141 33.92 -8.68 4.15
CA MET A 141 33.05 -9.36 5.12
C MET A 141 33.52 -9.02 6.53
N HIS A 142 33.18 -7.83 7.02
CA HIS A 142 33.71 -7.32 8.28
C HIS A 142 33.02 -7.97 9.48
N GLN A 143 33.80 -8.59 10.38
CA GLN A 143 33.34 -9.35 11.56
C GLN A 143 32.51 -10.61 11.29
N TYR A 144 32.64 -11.20 10.09
CA TYR A 144 32.03 -12.49 9.76
C TYR A 144 32.96 -13.65 10.17
N ASP A 145 32.44 -14.64 10.88
CA ASP A 145 33.08 -15.95 11.08
C ASP A 145 32.24 -17.03 10.37
N LYS A 146 32.46 -17.16 9.06
CA LYS A 146 31.82 -18.18 8.21
C LYS A 146 32.85 -18.81 7.27
N THR A 147 32.85 -20.14 7.19
CA THR A 147 33.68 -20.91 6.26
C THR A 147 32.95 -21.13 4.94
N VAL A 148 33.69 -21.07 3.83
CA VAL A 148 33.18 -21.30 2.47
C VAL A 148 34.04 -22.37 1.80
N SER A 149 33.42 -23.36 1.16
CA SER A 149 34.13 -24.37 0.35
C SER A 149 33.79 -24.34 -1.13
N ARG A 150 32.77 -23.58 -1.54
CA ARG A 150 32.37 -23.43 -2.94
C ARG A 150 31.73 -22.06 -3.19
N ALA A 151 31.94 -21.54 -4.40
CA ALA A 151 31.13 -20.48 -4.99
C ALA A 151 30.53 -20.94 -6.33
N VAL A 152 29.29 -20.58 -6.59
CA VAL A 152 28.65 -20.68 -7.92
C VAL A 152 28.35 -19.27 -8.42
N VAL A 153 28.67 -18.97 -9.67
CA VAL A 153 28.54 -17.62 -10.24
C VAL A 153 27.61 -17.65 -11.45
N THR A 154 26.48 -16.95 -11.36
CA THR A 154 25.50 -16.78 -12.43
C THR A 154 25.63 -15.37 -13.02
N GLY A 155 25.76 -15.26 -14.34
CA GLY A 155 26.03 -13.98 -14.98
C GLY A 155 25.98 -13.96 -16.50
N THR A 156 26.46 -12.86 -17.08
CA THR A 156 26.69 -12.69 -18.51
C THR A 156 28.02 -12.01 -18.80
N LEU A 157 28.53 -12.27 -20.00
CA LEU A 157 29.76 -11.67 -20.56
C LEU A 157 29.47 -11.17 -21.97
N ILE A 158 29.70 -9.88 -22.21
CA ILE A 158 29.70 -9.26 -23.56
C ILE A 158 31.15 -9.07 -24.00
N TYR A 159 31.46 -9.41 -25.25
CA TYR A 159 32.84 -9.44 -25.75
C TYR A 159 32.94 -9.09 -27.25
N ASP A 160 34.10 -8.60 -27.69
CA ASP A 160 34.43 -8.42 -29.12
C ASP A 160 34.96 -9.73 -29.73
N ASP A 161 34.24 -10.27 -30.71
CA ASP A 161 34.60 -11.50 -31.43
C ASP A 161 35.80 -11.37 -32.38
N GLN A 162 36.27 -10.14 -32.67
CA GLN A 162 37.54 -9.93 -33.38
C GLN A 162 38.75 -10.01 -32.45
N ALA A 163 38.65 -9.38 -31.27
CA ALA A 163 39.70 -9.31 -30.26
C ALA A 163 39.83 -10.56 -29.37
N ALA A 164 38.74 -11.31 -29.13
CA ALA A 164 38.70 -12.42 -28.19
C ALA A 164 39.55 -13.64 -28.60
N ARG A 165 40.85 -13.56 -28.29
CA ARG A 165 41.88 -14.53 -28.63
C ARG A 165 42.92 -14.59 -27.50
N GLY A 166 43.18 -15.79 -26.98
CA GLY A 166 44.15 -16.00 -25.90
C GLY A 166 43.61 -16.81 -24.71
N GLY A 167 42.33 -17.14 -24.70
CA GLY A 167 41.67 -17.84 -23.60
C GLY A 167 41.12 -16.89 -22.53
N TYR A 168 40.67 -17.48 -21.42
CA TYR A 168 40.19 -16.79 -20.23
C TYR A 168 40.79 -17.39 -18.95
N GLU A 169 40.77 -16.58 -17.88
CA GLU A 169 41.07 -16.95 -16.51
C GLU A 169 40.04 -16.28 -15.59
N MET A 170 39.41 -17.05 -14.71
CA MET A 170 38.56 -16.59 -13.61
C MET A 170 39.14 -17.18 -12.32
N THR A 171 39.71 -16.32 -11.48
CA THR A 171 40.51 -16.71 -10.31
C THR A 171 39.84 -16.18 -9.03
N TRP A 172 39.38 -17.10 -8.19
CA TRP A 172 38.96 -16.79 -6.82
C TRP A 172 40.16 -16.78 -5.89
N GLU A 173 40.26 -15.75 -5.07
CA GLU A 173 41.30 -15.55 -4.07
C GLU A 173 40.71 -14.87 -2.83
N ALA A 174 41.31 -15.09 -1.66
CA ALA A 174 40.81 -14.56 -0.40
C ALA A 174 41.93 -14.04 0.52
N SER A 175 41.58 -13.12 1.42
CA SER A 175 42.52 -12.40 2.29
C SER A 175 41.93 -12.11 3.68
N ASN A 176 42.81 -11.84 4.64
CA ASN A 176 42.48 -11.36 5.99
C ASN A 176 43.12 -9.99 6.31
N ASP A 177 43.84 -9.38 5.35
CA ASP A 177 44.51 -8.08 5.54
C ASP A 177 44.46 -7.18 4.28
N GLY A 178 43.70 -7.60 3.25
CA GLY A 178 43.58 -6.96 1.94
C GLY A 178 44.85 -7.01 1.06
N LYS A 179 45.96 -7.56 1.56
CA LYS A 179 47.31 -7.45 0.95
C LYS A 179 47.86 -8.81 0.55
N ASN A 180 47.73 -9.79 1.43
CA ASN A 180 48.16 -11.16 1.21
C ASN A 180 46.95 -11.98 0.74
N TRP A 181 46.96 -12.38 -0.54
CA TRP A 181 45.85 -13.08 -1.19
C TRP A 181 46.20 -14.54 -1.44
N THR A 182 45.35 -15.45 -0.93
CA THR A 182 45.43 -16.89 -1.13
C THR A 182 44.50 -17.28 -2.28
N VAL A 183 45.04 -17.82 -3.38
CA VAL A 183 44.20 -18.36 -4.46
C VAL A 183 43.43 -19.57 -3.95
N LEU A 184 42.11 -19.52 -4.05
CA LEU A 184 41.20 -20.59 -3.61
C LEU A 184 40.83 -21.52 -4.77
N ALA A 185 40.54 -20.97 -5.95
CA ALA A 185 40.18 -21.72 -7.15
C ALA A 185 40.53 -20.94 -8.43
N VAL A 186 40.82 -21.67 -9.51
CA VAL A 186 41.09 -21.10 -10.84
C VAL A 186 40.32 -21.88 -11.90
N ASN A 187 39.45 -21.21 -12.63
CA ASN A 187 38.81 -21.72 -13.84
C ASN A 187 39.44 -21.02 -15.05
N GLN A 188 40.12 -21.75 -15.93
CA GLN A 188 40.85 -21.18 -17.05
C GLN A 188 40.81 -22.11 -18.27
N GLY A 189 40.85 -21.54 -19.47
CA GLY A 189 40.87 -22.33 -20.68
C GLY A 189 41.16 -21.52 -21.95
N ALA A 190 41.68 -22.20 -22.98
CA ALA A 190 42.01 -21.59 -24.27
C ALA A 190 40.79 -21.17 -25.12
N GLY A 191 39.56 -21.44 -24.64
CA GLY A 191 38.30 -21.04 -25.26
C GLY A 191 37.72 -19.75 -24.66
N LEU A 192 36.40 -19.73 -24.47
CA LEU A 192 35.65 -18.64 -23.83
C LEU A 192 34.76 -19.25 -22.71
N PRO A 193 34.52 -18.56 -21.57
CA PRO A 193 33.79 -19.10 -20.42
C PRO A 193 32.29 -19.22 -20.71
N GLY A 194 31.56 -20.07 -19.98
CA GLY A 194 30.12 -20.21 -20.10
C GLY A 194 29.60 -20.64 -21.48
N LYS A 195 28.31 -20.44 -21.71
CA LYS A 195 27.55 -20.88 -22.88
C LYS A 195 27.19 -19.66 -23.75
N ALA A 196 27.39 -19.71 -25.07
CA ALA A 196 27.00 -18.62 -25.96
C ALA A 196 25.47 -18.44 -25.99
N ARG A 197 24.97 -17.20 -25.95
CA ARG A 197 23.56 -16.89 -26.24
C ARG A 197 23.38 -16.60 -27.74
N SER A 198 22.15 -16.79 -28.23
CA SER A 198 21.71 -16.32 -29.54
C SER A 198 21.46 -14.81 -29.50
N GLY A 199 21.86 -14.11 -30.57
CA GLY A 199 21.77 -12.65 -30.67
C GLY A 199 23.07 -11.91 -30.31
N ARG A 200 23.07 -10.61 -30.58
CA ARG A 200 24.14 -9.66 -30.21
C ARG A 200 23.47 -8.47 -29.50
N VAL A 201 24.15 -7.89 -28.53
CA VAL A 201 23.70 -6.73 -27.75
C VAL A 201 24.31 -5.47 -28.37
N GLU A 202 23.55 -4.38 -28.48
CA GLU A 202 24.13 -3.07 -28.79
C GLU A 202 24.76 -2.46 -27.54
N VAL A 203 26.04 -2.08 -27.65
CA VAL A 203 26.79 -1.37 -26.61
C VAL A 203 27.41 -0.11 -27.18
N ASN A 204 27.76 0.85 -26.33
CA ASN A 204 28.42 2.09 -26.77
C ASN A 204 29.79 1.78 -27.39
N ASP A 205 30.06 2.31 -28.58
CA ASP A 205 31.33 2.18 -29.31
C ASP A 205 32.47 2.67 -28.42
N PRO A 206 33.40 1.79 -27.96
CA PRO A 206 34.48 2.22 -27.09
C PRO A 206 35.45 3.22 -27.77
N ASN A 207 35.32 3.43 -29.08
CA ASN A 207 36.10 4.37 -29.88
C ASN A 207 35.32 5.65 -30.23
N LYS A 208 34.00 5.73 -29.98
CA LYS A 208 33.15 6.88 -30.32
C LYS A 208 32.04 7.10 -29.28
N GLN A 209 32.09 8.23 -28.59
CA GLN A 209 31.14 8.62 -27.53
C GLN A 209 29.67 8.80 -27.99
N THR A 210 29.33 8.55 -29.26
CA THR A 210 27.99 8.76 -29.84
C THR A 210 27.58 7.66 -30.85
N GLY A 211 28.18 6.48 -30.81
CA GLY A 211 27.83 5.36 -31.69
C GLY A 211 27.56 4.08 -30.91
N THR A 212 26.75 3.17 -31.46
CA THR A 212 26.59 1.81 -30.93
C THR A 212 27.32 0.78 -31.81
N VAL A 213 27.76 -0.31 -31.19
CA VAL A 213 28.38 -1.48 -31.82
C VAL A 213 27.69 -2.72 -31.29
N SER A 214 27.38 -3.66 -32.19
CA SER A 214 26.70 -4.91 -31.85
C SER A 214 27.71 -6.01 -31.47
N MET A 215 27.69 -6.51 -30.24
CA MET A 215 28.63 -7.51 -29.69
C MET A 215 27.94 -8.80 -29.24
N PRO A 216 28.56 -10.00 -29.40
CA PRO A 216 28.03 -11.25 -28.86
C PRO A 216 28.02 -11.29 -27.33
N MET A 217 27.16 -12.15 -26.78
CA MET A 217 26.99 -12.37 -25.35
C MET A 217 27.07 -13.86 -24.98
N ARG A 218 27.57 -14.16 -23.79
CA ARG A 218 27.59 -15.51 -23.17
C ARG A 218 26.86 -15.48 -21.83
N ARG A 219 26.17 -16.56 -21.46
CA ARG A 219 25.68 -16.84 -20.10
C ARG A 219 26.79 -17.56 -19.31
N LEU A 220 27.12 -17.03 -18.15
CA LEU A 220 28.02 -17.63 -17.17
C LEU A 220 27.20 -18.39 -16.13
N GLU A 221 27.71 -19.54 -15.72
CA GLU A 221 27.09 -20.48 -14.77
C GLU A 221 28.23 -21.38 -14.27
N GLU A 222 29.17 -20.77 -13.56
CA GLU A 222 30.50 -21.34 -13.29
C GLU A 222 30.60 -21.75 -11.82
N THR A 223 30.99 -23.01 -11.56
CA THR A 223 31.18 -23.55 -10.20
C THR A 223 32.66 -23.62 -9.84
N PHE A 224 33.00 -23.19 -8.63
CA PHE A 224 34.36 -23.13 -8.12
C PHE A 224 34.43 -23.85 -6.76
N ASP A 225 35.05 -25.03 -6.73
CA ASP A 225 35.40 -25.71 -5.48
C ASP A 225 36.70 -25.11 -4.92
N PHE A 226 36.66 -24.65 -3.67
CA PHE A 226 37.78 -23.95 -3.03
C PHE A 226 38.77 -24.93 -2.41
N THR A 227 40.05 -24.79 -2.77
CA THR A 227 41.16 -25.64 -2.27
C THR A 227 41.55 -25.38 -0.82
N ASN A 228 41.06 -24.28 -0.24
CA ASN A 228 41.21 -23.94 1.18
C ASN A 228 39.87 -23.35 1.66
N THR A 229 39.38 -23.85 2.80
CA THR A 229 38.02 -23.58 3.31
C THR A 229 38.01 -22.82 4.64
N ALA A 230 39.12 -22.19 5.01
CA ALA A 230 39.18 -21.25 6.13
C ALA A 230 38.20 -20.08 5.96
N SER A 231 37.84 -19.42 7.06
CA SER A 231 37.14 -18.13 6.99
C SER A 231 38.11 -17.02 6.58
N TYR A 232 37.63 -16.09 5.76
CA TYR A 232 38.38 -14.94 5.26
C TYR A 232 37.54 -13.66 5.34
N ALA A 233 38.17 -12.55 5.71
CA ALA A 233 37.53 -11.23 5.74
C ALA A 233 37.30 -10.64 4.34
N SER A 234 37.96 -11.15 3.30
CA SER A 234 37.79 -10.72 1.91
C SER A 234 37.80 -11.90 0.96
N TYR A 235 36.84 -11.96 0.02
CA TYR A 235 36.82 -12.90 -1.12
C TYR A 235 36.75 -12.10 -2.43
N ARG A 236 37.68 -12.32 -3.36
CA ARG A 236 37.72 -11.64 -4.67
C ARG A 236 37.72 -12.64 -5.81
N ILE A 237 36.92 -12.37 -6.83
CA ILE A 237 37.02 -13.03 -8.13
C ILE A 237 37.64 -12.08 -9.14
N ARG A 238 38.86 -12.38 -9.58
CA ARG A 238 39.52 -11.70 -10.71
C ARG A 238 39.07 -12.32 -12.02
N LEU A 239 38.74 -11.47 -12.99
CA LEU A 239 38.19 -11.82 -14.29
C LEU A 239 39.14 -11.34 -15.38
N LYS A 240 39.61 -12.26 -16.21
CA LYS A 240 40.58 -11.97 -17.27
C LYS A 240 40.20 -12.68 -18.56
N MET A 241 39.85 -11.92 -19.58
CA MET A 241 39.69 -12.43 -20.95
C MET A 241 39.94 -11.31 -21.95
N LYS A 242 40.87 -11.54 -22.88
CA LYS A 242 41.09 -10.60 -23.98
C LYS A 242 39.80 -10.43 -24.79
N GLY A 243 39.49 -9.21 -25.20
CA GLY A 243 38.25 -8.87 -25.91
C GLY A 243 37.00 -8.83 -25.03
N ALA A 244 37.07 -9.08 -23.72
CA ALA A 244 35.92 -8.83 -22.85
C ALA A 244 35.63 -7.32 -22.77
N TYR A 245 34.35 -6.97 -22.97
CA TYR A 245 33.85 -5.61 -22.87
C TYR A 245 33.20 -5.37 -21.50
N GLU A 246 32.31 -6.28 -21.09
CA GLU A 246 31.47 -6.13 -19.90
C GLU A 246 31.16 -7.48 -19.26
N TRP A 247 31.37 -7.56 -17.95
CA TRP A 247 31.03 -8.69 -17.09
C TRP A 247 29.90 -8.25 -16.15
N THR A 248 28.80 -8.98 -16.15
CA THR A 248 27.63 -8.70 -15.30
C THR A 248 27.27 -9.94 -14.52
N PHE A 249 27.36 -9.91 -13.19
CA PHE A 249 26.94 -11.02 -12.33
C PHE A 249 25.59 -10.69 -11.71
N HIS A 250 24.70 -11.67 -11.75
CA HIS A 250 23.38 -11.61 -11.14
C HIS A 250 23.41 -12.17 -9.72
N GLU A 251 24.20 -13.23 -9.51
CA GLU A 251 24.16 -14.02 -8.29
C GLU A 251 25.49 -14.71 -8.07
N VAL A 252 25.92 -14.76 -6.80
CA VAL A 252 27.04 -15.57 -6.31
C VAL A 252 26.58 -16.37 -5.09
N GLU A 253 26.22 -17.64 -5.32
CA GLU A 253 25.91 -18.57 -4.23
C GLU A 253 27.20 -19.06 -3.56
N PHE A 254 27.40 -18.69 -2.30
CA PHE A 254 28.44 -19.29 -1.47
C PHE A 254 27.89 -20.50 -0.72
N SER A 255 28.68 -21.58 -0.63
CA SER A 255 28.29 -22.81 0.09
C SER A 255 29.45 -23.47 0.83
N ASN A 256 29.11 -24.26 1.85
CA ASN A 256 30.03 -25.07 2.64
C ASN A 256 29.47 -26.49 2.85
N ALA A 257 29.99 -27.23 3.84
CA ALA A 257 29.56 -28.61 4.11
C ALA A 257 28.12 -28.72 4.67
N ASP A 258 27.61 -27.65 5.29
CA ASP A 258 26.31 -27.61 5.97
C ASP A 258 25.19 -27.03 5.07
N GLY A 259 25.54 -26.31 4.00
CA GLY A 259 24.60 -25.80 3.00
C GLY A 259 25.04 -24.48 2.34
N LEU A 260 24.05 -23.65 1.99
CA LEU A 260 24.27 -22.28 1.53
C LEU A 260 24.72 -21.37 2.68
N VAL A 261 25.65 -20.47 2.38
CA VAL A 261 26.25 -19.54 3.35
C VAL A 261 25.70 -18.15 3.08
N ASP A 262 24.60 -17.78 3.76
CA ASP A 262 24.04 -16.43 3.60
C ASP A 262 24.95 -15.38 4.21
N PHE A 263 25.35 -14.40 3.39
CA PHE A 263 26.21 -13.29 3.76
C PHE A 263 25.47 -11.95 3.91
N LYS A 264 24.16 -11.89 3.65
CA LYS A 264 23.37 -10.65 3.82
C LYS A 264 23.49 -10.10 5.25
N PRO A 265 23.88 -8.82 5.44
CA PRO A 265 24.03 -8.21 6.77
C PRO A 265 22.76 -8.31 7.63
N SER A 266 21.58 -8.31 7.00
CA SER A 266 20.29 -8.42 7.71
C SER A 266 20.12 -9.71 8.51
N GLN A 267 20.89 -10.78 8.25
CA GLN A 267 20.85 -12.01 9.04
C GLN A 267 21.61 -11.91 10.38
N PHE A 268 22.39 -10.85 10.58
CA PHE A 268 23.17 -10.60 11.78
C PHE A 268 22.57 -9.42 12.54
N PHE A 269 22.48 -9.52 13.87
CA PHE A 269 21.94 -8.46 14.70
C PHE A 269 22.94 -8.06 15.78
N THR A 270 23.23 -6.77 15.84
CA THR A 270 24.01 -6.09 16.88
C THR A 270 23.35 -4.73 17.03
N SER A 271 22.95 -4.34 18.24
CA SER A 271 22.30 -3.04 18.46
C SER A 271 23.33 -1.91 18.42
N THR A 272 23.59 -1.41 17.23
CA THR A 272 24.52 -0.30 16.96
C THR A 272 24.10 0.50 15.75
N TRP A 273 24.05 1.82 15.86
CA TRP A 273 24.15 2.72 14.70
C TRP A 273 25.60 2.82 14.24
N MET A 274 25.82 2.91 12.92
CA MET A 274 27.12 3.15 12.31
C MET A 274 27.02 4.20 11.21
N SER A 275 27.84 5.26 11.29
CA SER A 275 27.84 6.33 10.30
C SER A 275 28.32 5.86 8.92
N ALA A 276 27.89 6.54 7.85
CA ALA A 276 28.41 6.29 6.51
C ALA A 276 29.88 6.69 6.38
N THR A 277 30.27 7.82 6.98
CA THR A 277 31.60 8.42 6.89
C THR A 277 32.28 8.59 8.26
N ALA A 278 33.55 8.98 8.24
CA ALA A 278 34.32 9.41 9.42
C ALA A 278 34.33 10.95 9.60
N GLY A 279 33.47 11.68 8.87
CA GLY A 279 33.46 13.13 8.79
C GLY A 279 32.64 13.80 9.90
N GLU A 280 32.00 14.93 9.56
CA GLU A 280 30.96 15.51 10.42
C GLU A 280 29.65 14.71 10.24
N GLU A 281 29.19 14.10 11.33
CA GLU A 281 27.99 13.25 11.37
C GLU A 281 27.13 13.64 12.59
N TRP A 282 25.84 13.27 12.60
CA TRP A 282 24.98 13.48 13.75
C TRP A 282 23.88 12.42 13.88
N VAL A 283 23.43 12.21 15.12
CA VAL A 283 22.22 11.46 15.45
C VAL A 283 21.38 12.25 16.45
N SER A 284 20.06 12.22 16.32
CA SER A 284 19.15 12.89 17.24
C SER A 284 17.99 12.00 17.65
N VAL A 285 17.41 12.30 18.81
CA VAL A 285 16.20 11.66 19.36
C VAL A 285 15.11 12.70 19.59
N ASP A 286 13.87 12.31 19.31
CA ASP A 286 12.65 13.04 19.69
C ASP A 286 12.10 12.45 20.99
N LEU A 287 12.18 13.18 22.11
CA LEU A 287 11.67 12.72 23.40
C LEU A 287 10.12 12.67 23.46
N GLY A 288 9.44 12.98 22.35
CA GLY A 288 7.98 13.01 22.17
C GLY A 288 7.31 14.20 22.82
N SER A 289 7.98 14.87 23.76
CA SER A 289 7.48 16.03 24.50
C SER A 289 8.62 16.85 25.10
N LEU A 290 8.35 18.13 25.37
CA LEU A 290 9.28 19.02 26.08
C LEU A 290 9.58 18.46 27.47
N SER A 291 10.84 18.06 27.70
CA SER A 291 11.27 17.34 28.90
C SER A 291 12.48 18.01 29.57
N GLU A 292 12.73 17.72 30.84
CA GLU A 292 13.83 18.30 31.64
C GLU A 292 14.86 17.21 31.98
N PHE A 293 16.13 17.42 31.64
CA PHE A 293 17.18 16.39 31.76
C PHE A 293 18.54 16.97 32.16
N ASP A 294 19.26 16.22 33.01
CA ASP A 294 20.51 16.64 33.66
C ASP A 294 21.75 15.84 33.21
N LYS A 295 21.55 14.75 32.46
CA LYS A 295 22.63 13.93 31.91
C LYS A 295 22.25 13.30 30.56
N VAL A 296 23.21 13.22 29.65
CA VAL A 296 23.20 12.31 28.49
C VAL A 296 24.24 11.22 28.73
N ILE A 297 23.93 9.97 28.44
CA ILE A 297 24.89 8.86 28.48
C ILE A 297 25.03 8.29 27.06
N LEU A 298 26.28 8.17 26.59
CA LEU A 298 26.59 7.59 25.27
C LEU A 298 27.41 6.32 25.46
N HIS A 299 26.97 5.22 24.84
CA HIS A 299 27.68 3.93 24.85
C HIS A 299 28.24 3.65 23.45
N TRP A 300 29.57 3.69 23.31
CA TRP A 300 30.28 3.61 22.04
C TRP A 300 30.87 2.22 21.77
N VAL A 301 30.98 1.89 20.48
CA VAL A 301 31.85 0.82 19.96
C VAL A 301 33.04 1.41 19.21
N ASN A 302 32.82 2.51 18.45
CA ASN A 302 33.89 3.40 18.00
C ASN A 302 33.51 4.86 18.24
N LYS A 303 34.33 5.55 19.02
CA LYS A 303 33.95 6.80 19.70
C LYS A 303 34.29 8.07 18.92
N ALA A 304 33.40 9.06 19.00
CA ALA A 304 33.74 10.45 18.69
C ALA A 304 34.57 11.08 19.83
N VAL A 305 35.78 11.56 19.52
CA VAL A 305 36.67 12.25 20.47
C VAL A 305 36.58 13.77 20.37
N GLU A 306 35.76 14.27 19.44
CA GLU A 306 35.47 15.68 19.23
C GLU A 306 34.03 15.83 18.71
N GLY A 307 33.28 16.78 19.26
CA GLY A 307 31.86 16.97 18.95
C GLY A 307 31.12 17.70 20.07
N ARG A 308 29.78 17.68 20.03
CA ARG A 308 28.91 18.35 21.02
C ARG A 308 27.52 17.74 21.11
N ILE A 309 26.93 17.80 22.30
CA ILE A 309 25.49 17.65 22.53
C ILE A 309 24.80 18.97 22.20
N GLN A 310 23.73 18.91 21.42
CA GLN A 310 22.83 20.02 21.12
C GLN A 310 21.39 19.69 21.51
N THR A 311 20.58 20.73 21.73
CA THR A 311 19.16 20.60 22.09
C THR A 311 18.27 21.52 21.24
N SER A 312 17.02 21.13 21.03
CA SER A 312 16.04 21.89 20.24
C SER A 312 14.59 21.61 20.67
N ASP A 313 13.68 22.56 20.43
CA ASP A 313 12.23 22.39 20.62
C ASP A 313 11.49 22.04 19.32
N ASP A 314 12.08 22.32 18.16
CA ASP A 314 11.47 22.32 16.82
C ASP A 314 12.24 21.45 15.79
N ALA A 315 13.36 20.85 16.19
CA ALA A 315 14.35 20.15 15.36
C ALA A 315 15.01 20.99 14.24
N GLN A 316 14.75 22.30 14.18
CA GLN A 316 15.30 23.23 13.18
C GLN A 316 16.31 24.19 13.83
N THR A 317 15.95 24.74 14.99
CA THR A 317 16.75 25.68 15.79
C THR A 317 17.50 24.92 16.87
N TRP A 318 18.82 24.81 16.76
CA TRP A 318 19.67 24.01 17.67
C TRP A 318 20.58 24.87 18.52
N THR A 319 20.68 24.55 19.80
CA THR A 319 21.58 25.21 20.78
C THR A 319 22.59 24.22 21.34
N ASP A 320 23.85 24.62 21.48
CA ASP A 320 24.91 23.80 22.10
C ASP A 320 24.68 23.68 23.61
N ALA A 321 24.65 22.45 24.13
CA ALA A 321 24.39 22.15 25.54
C ALA A 321 25.66 21.69 26.30
N ALA A 322 26.50 20.87 25.67
CA ALA A 322 27.79 20.41 26.22
C ALA A 322 28.73 19.95 25.09
N PRO A 323 30.07 20.04 25.24
CA PRO A 323 31.01 19.37 24.34
C PRO A 323 31.00 17.84 24.57
N LEU A 324 31.35 17.06 23.55
CA LEU A 324 31.69 15.64 23.77
C LEU A 324 33.05 15.52 24.48
N PRO A 325 33.21 14.60 25.44
CA PRO A 325 34.49 14.33 26.08
C PRO A 325 35.41 13.52 25.16
N GLY A 326 36.71 13.83 25.19
CA GLY A 326 37.73 13.03 24.51
C GLY A 326 38.09 11.74 25.28
N GLY A 327 39.24 11.17 24.93
CA GLY A 327 39.80 9.99 25.59
C GLY A 327 39.26 8.66 25.08
N GLU A 328 39.78 7.57 25.65
CA GLU A 328 39.64 6.20 25.15
C GLU A 328 38.47 5.42 25.79
N GLY A 329 37.77 6.00 26.76
CA GLY A 329 36.63 5.36 27.43
C GLY A 329 35.40 5.29 26.52
N LEU A 330 34.77 4.11 26.44
CA LEU A 330 33.61 3.82 25.59
C LEU A 330 32.25 4.23 26.19
N THR A 331 32.17 4.63 27.46
CA THR A 331 30.95 5.18 28.06
C THR A 331 31.18 6.62 28.49
N ASP A 332 30.34 7.55 28.01
CA ASP A 332 30.42 8.97 28.34
C ASP A 332 29.19 9.42 29.13
N GLU A 333 29.36 9.71 30.42
CA GLU A 333 28.37 10.43 31.22
C GLU A 333 28.57 11.95 31.08
N ILE A 334 27.71 12.60 30.28
CA ILE A 334 27.80 14.02 29.95
C ILE A 334 26.75 14.78 30.75
N ALA A 335 27.20 15.56 31.75
CA ALA A 335 26.32 16.46 32.48
C ALA A 335 25.81 17.60 31.58
N VAL A 336 24.50 17.82 31.57
CA VAL A 336 23.81 18.86 30.80
C VAL A 336 22.81 19.60 31.69
N ASN A 337 22.23 20.69 31.19
CA ASN A 337 21.12 21.39 31.85
C ASN A 337 20.05 21.66 30.78
N GLY A 338 19.37 20.59 30.36
CA GLY A 338 18.48 20.59 29.21
C GLY A 338 17.02 20.76 29.60
N LYS A 339 16.33 21.65 28.89
CA LYS A 339 14.88 21.63 28.76
C LYS A 339 14.53 21.76 27.29
N ALA A 340 14.15 20.66 26.66
CA ALA A 340 13.99 20.55 25.21
C ALA A 340 13.10 19.35 24.83
N ARG A 341 12.63 19.31 23.57
CA ARG A 341 11.99 18.11 22.99
C ARG A 341 13.01 17.19 22.30
N TYR A 342 14.02 17.76 21.66
CA TYR A 342 15.02 17.06 20.86
C TYR A 342 16.41 17.16 21.48
N VAL A 343 17.16 16.06 21.43
CA VAL A 343 18.59 15.99 21.77
C VAL A 343 19.35 15.46 20.56
N ARG A 344 20.50 16.07 20.22
CA ARG A 344 21.36 15.67 19.11
C ARG A 344 22.80 15.54 19.55
N VAL A 345 23.45 14.45 19.13
CA VAL A 345 24.90 14.27 19.19
C VAL A 345 25.47 14.70 17.85
N CYS A 346 26.28 15.74 17.82
CA CYS A 346 27.10 16.11 16.66
C CYS A 346 28.53 15.59 16.88
N MET A 347 29.07 14.89 15.88
CA MET A 347 30.35 14.20 15.93
C MET A 347 31.26 14.78 14.84
N ASN A 348 32.43 15.27 15.24
CA ASN A 348 33.35 16.01 14.37
C ASN A 348 34.62 15.21 14.03
N ARG A 349 35.06 14.30 14.92
CA ARG A 349 36.23 13.44 14.70
C ARG A 349 36.17 12.16 15.53
N SER A 350 36.41 11.01 14.91
CA SER A 350 36.52 9.70 15.59
C SER A 350 37.90 9.49 16.23
N ALA A 351 37.99 8.49 17.12
CA ALA A 351 39.22 8.14 17.84
C ALA A 351 40.36 7.66 16.92
N ASP A 352 40.01 6.89 15.88
CA ASP A 352 40.93 6.19 14.98
C ASP A 352 40.93 6.74 13.53
N GLY A 353 39.99 7.63 13.19
CA GLY A 353 39.73 8.06 11.81
C GLY A 353 38.76 7.16 11.03
N GLY A 354 38.18 6.16 11.69
CA GLY A 354 37.10 5.32 11.19
C GLY A 354 35.71 5.94 11.39
N ARG A 355 34.66 5.18 11.04
CA ARG A 355 33.25 5.56 11.22
C ARG A 355 32.86 5.51 12.70
N TYR A 356 31.96 6.38 13.12
CA TYR A 356 31.37 6.32 14.46
C TYR A 356 30.48 5.10 14.59
N ILE A 357 30.54 4.41 15.73
CA ILE A 357 29.65 3.31 16.07
C ILE A 357 29.20 3.50 17.52
N LEU A 358 27.90 3.60 17.73
CA LEU A 358 27.25 3.88 19.02
C LEU A 358 26.14 2.85 19.22
N SER A 359 26.01 2.27 20.42
CA SER A 359 25.00 1.25 20.73
C SER A 359 23.73 1.84 21.38
N GLU A 360 23.86 2.69 22.39
CA GLU A 360 22.73 3.31 23.11
C GLU A 360 22.99 4.78 23.41
N LEU A 361 21.92 5.58 23.38
CA LEU A 361 21.85 6.99 23.72
C LEU A 361 20.81 7.21 24.84
N GLU A 362 21.27 7.35 26.08
CA GLU A 362 20.38 7.64 27.19
C GLU A 362 20.24 9.15 27.42
N VAL A 363 19.02 9.64 27.63
CA VAL A 363 18.76 11.02 28.07
C VAL A 363 18.09 10.96 29.44
N MET A 364 18.87 11.15 30.49
CA MET A 364 18.41 10.96 31.87
C MET A 364 17.74 12.21 32.42
N GLY A 365 16.46 12.08 32.74
CA GLY A 365 15.63 13.22 33.12
C GLY A 365 14.22 12.85 33.52
N ARG A 366 13.34 13.85 33.50
CA ARG A 366 11.92 13.79 33.84
C ARG A 366 11.06 14.42 32.74
N GLY A 367 9.82 13.95 32.64
CA GLY A 367 8.94 14.28 31.53
C GLY A 367 8.82 13.08 30.59
N GLY A 368 8.79 13.37 29.29
CA GLY A 368 8.59 12.35 28.27
C GLY A 368 7.19 11.75 28.29
N LEU A 369 6.99 10.79 27.38
CA LEU A 369 5.75 10.02 27.27
C LEU A 369 5.99 8.54 27.62
N LEU A 370 4.95 7.85 28.09
CA LEU A 370 4.88 6.39 28.27
C LEU A 370 3.59 5.82 27.63
N PRO A 371 3.65 4.63 27.01
CA PRO A 371 2.46 4.01 26.41
C PRO A 371 1.52 3.38 27.45
N ARG A 372 0.24 3.76 27.40
CA ARG A 372 -0.88 3.07 28.05
C ARG A 372 -1.58 2.18 27.02
N ALA A 373 -1.69 0.89 27.29
CA ALA A 373 -2.42 -0.03 26.43
C ALA A 373 -3.90 0.38 26.26
N ALA A 374 -4.45 0.20 25.05
CA ALA A 374 -5.87 0.37 24.79
C ALA A 374 -6.71 -0.63 25.63
N ALA A 375 -7.95 -0.28 25.96
CA ALA A 375 -8.84 -1.19 26.67
C ALA A 375 -9.28 -2.36 25.76
N MET A 376 -9.46 -3.54 26.33
CA MET A 376 -10.06 -4.69 25.64
C MET A 376 -11.59 -4.56 25.65
N PRO A 377 -12.30 -4.86 24.54
CA PRO A 377 -13.77 -4.90 24.51
C PRO A 377 -14.38 -5.89 25.51
N GLU A 378 -15.61 -5.62 25.97
CA GLU A 378 -16.36 -6.58 26.78
C GLU A 378 -16.85 -7.79 25.95
N ALA A 379 -17.03 -8.94 26.61
CA ALA A 379 -17.53 -10.15 25.96
C ALA A 379 -19.02 -10.02 25.58
N THR A 380 -19.36 -10.23 24.31
CA THR A 380 -20.72 -10.11 23.76
C THR A 380 -21.11 -11.35 22.96
N GLY A 381 -22.33 -11.85 23.15
CA GLY A 381 -22.90 -12.93 22.30
C GLY A 381 -22.15 -14.27 22.34
N GLY A 382 -21.22 -14.48 23.27
CA GLY A 382 -20.34 -15.66 23.30
C GLY A 382 -19.00 -15.49 22.57
N ARG A 383 -18.73 -14.30 21.99
CA ARG A 383 -17.39 -13.85 21.57
C ARG A 383 -16.75 -13.04 22.70
N LEU A 384 -15.46 -13.23 22.91
CA LEU A 384 -14.58 -12.32 23.68
C LEU A 384 -13.45 -11.94 22.72
N THR A 385 -13.53 -10.74 22.16
CA THR A 385 -12.45 -10.17 21.33
C THR A 385 -11.28 -9.81 22.23
N LEU A 386 -10.08 -10.23 21.82
CA LEU A 386 -8.81 -9.99 22.52
C LEU A 386 -7.97 -8.88 21.86
N SER A 387 -8.55 -8.16 20.90
CA SER A 387 -8.00 -6.95 20.30
C SER A 387 -7.99 -5.81 21.33
N GLY A 388 -6.93 -5.00 21.32
CA GLY A 388 -6.58 -4.16 22.47
C GLY A 388 -6.26 -4.98 23.74
N GLY A 389 -6.28 -4.33 24.90
CA GLY A 389 -5.83 -4.91 26.16
C GLY A 389 -4.31 -4.94 26.31
N GLY A 390 -3.85 -5.60 27.38
CA GLY A 390 -2.45 -5.58 27.83
C GLY A 390 -1.48 -6.44 27.01
N TRP A 391 -1.52 -6.35 25.67
CA TRP A 391 -0.54 -7.02 24.82
C TRP A 391 0.86 -6.43 25.02
N GLN A 392 1.84 -7.32 25.12
CA GLN A 392 3.26 -7.01 25.24
C GLN A 392 4.06 -7.74 24.17
N LEU A 393 5.15 -7.14 23.71
CA LEU A 393 5.95 -7.57 22.56
C LEU A 393 7.45 -7.52 22.89
N GLN A 394 8.20 -8.56 22.51
CA GLN A 394 9.66 -8.56 22.57
C GLN A 394 10.30 -9.39 21.44
N ARG A 395 11.48 -8.97 20.96
CA ARG A 395 12.31 -9.70 19.99
C ARG A 395 12.76 -11.03 20.60
N ALA A 396 12.59 -12.14 19.90
CA ALA A 396 12.69 -13.47 20.51
C ALA A 396 14.10 -13.85 21.00
N SER A 397 15.16 -13.23 20.46
CA SER A 397 16.54 -13.40 20.95
C SER A 397 16.74 -12.87 22.38
N GLU A 398 16.01 -11.82 22.76
CA GLU A 398 16.12 -11.18 24.08
C GLU A 398 15.29 -11.91 25.15
N VAL A 399 14.71 -13.07 24.80
CA VAL A 399 13.84 -13.87 25.65
C VAL A 399 14.41 -15.27 25.81
N GLN A 400 15.08 -15.51 26.93
CA GLN A 400 15.64 -16.83 27.28
C GLN A 400 14.57 -17.88 27.67
N ALA A 401 13.34 -17.43 27.95
CA ALA A 401 12.22 -18.27 28.33
C ALA A 401 11.53 -18.91 27.11
N GLY A 402 11.07 -20.16 27.24
CA GLY A 402 10.28 -20.83 26.20
C GLY A 402 8.79 -20.46 26.25
N GLY A 403 8.03 -20.67 25.17
CA GLY A 403 6.61 -20.31 25.10
C GLY A 403 5.70 -20.91 26.19
N VAL A 404 6.06 -22.08 26.73
CA VAL A 404 5.41 -22.71 27.90
C VAL A 404 5.59 -21.87 29.18
N GLU A 405 6.74 -21.23 29.35
CA GLU A 405 7.03 -20.36 30.48
C GLU A 405 6.41 -18.97 30.28
N ILE A 406 6.56 -18.38 29.09
CA ILE A 406 5.99 -17.06 28.73
C ILE A 406 4.46 -17.06 28.89
N ALA A 407 3.79 -18.15 28.46
CA ALA A 407 2.35 -18.36 28.63
C ALA A 407 1.92 -18.74 30.06
N SER A 408 2.79 -18.57 31.07
CA SER A 408 2.45 -18.79 32.48
C SER A 408 2.11 -17.48 33.20
N PRO A 409 1.27 -17.52 34.26
CA PRO A 409 1.08 -16.39 35.18
C PRO A 409 2.32 -16.06 36.04
N ALA A 410 3.30 -16.97 36.09
CA ALA A 410 4.53 -16.77 36.88
C ALA A 410 5.52 -15.85 36.14
N TYR A 411 5.65 -16.01 34.83
CA TYR A 411 6.49 -15.16 33.99
C TYR A 411 6.08 -13.69 34.06
N LYS A 412 7.07 -12.80 33.98
CA LYS A 412 6.89 -11.34 34.02
C LYS A 412 7.59 -10.74 32.80
N ALA A 413 6.79 -10.20 31.89
CA ALA A 413 7.25 -9.49 30.71
C ALA A 413 7.64 -8.04 31.08
N GLU A 414 8.60 -7.91 32.00
CA GLU A 414 9.18 -6.63 32.40
C GLU A 414 10.05 -6.09 31.25
N GLY A 415 9.96 -4.79 30.95
CA GLY A 415 10.65 -4.16 29.82
C GLY A 415 10.08 -4.46 28.43
N TRP A 416 9.07 -5.32 28.29
CA TRP A 416 8.46 -5.62 26.99
C TRP A 416 7.59 -4.47 26.48
N VAL A 417 7.64 -4.21 25.17
CA VAL A 417 6.95 -3.11 24.48
C VAL A 417 5.43 -3.33 24.50
N THR A 418 4.64 -2.29 24.76
CA THR A 418 3.17 -2.36 24.62
C THR A 418 2.79 -2.55 23.15
N ALA A 419 2.15 -3.67 22.80
CA ALA A 419 1.85 -4.01 21.41
C ALA A 419 0.51 -3.41 20.92
N THR A 420 0.37 -3.28 19.61
CA THR A 420 -0.93 -3.05 18.95
C THR A 420 -1.41 -4.36 18.33
N VAL A 421 -2.62 -4.81 18.70
CA VAL A 421 -3.26 -6.00 18.14
C VAL A 421 -4.75 -5.68 17.89
N PRO A 422 -5.27 -5.86 16.66
CA PRO A 422 -4.57 -6.26 15.44
C PRO A 422 -3.54 -5.20 14.97
N GLY A 423 -2.36 -5.67 14.55
CA GLY A 423 -1.25 -4.85 14.09
C GLY A 423 0.05 -5.62 13.86
N THR A 424 0.91 -5.10 12.97
CA THR A 424 2.25 -5.66 12.74
C THR A 424 3.20 -5.37 13.92
N VAL A 425 4.35 -6.06 13.93
CA VAL A 425 5.46 -5.73 14.84
C VAL A 425 5.89 -4.28 14.61
N LEU A 426 6.01 -3.84 13.36
CA LEU A 426 6.44 -2.48 13.00
C LEU A 426 5.41 -1.41 13.44
N THR A 427 4.10 -1.65 13.25
CA THR A 427 3.01 -0.80 13.80
C THR A 427 3.12 -0.68 15.32
N SER A 428 3.45 -1.76 16.04
CA SER A 428 3.57 -1.73 17.50
C SER A 428 4.69 -0.79 17.95
N TYR A 429 5.88 -0.87 17.33
CA TYR A 429 7.00 0.04 17.62
C TYR A 429 6.71 1.49 17.17
N LYS A 430 5.99 1.70 16.05
CA LYS A 430 5.51 3.04 15.65
C LYS A 430 4.57 3.64 16.70
N ASN A 431 3.56 2.90 17.13
CA ASN A 431 2.52 3.42 18.03
C ASN A 431 3.01 3.72 19.46
N VAL A 432 4.05 3.04 19.97
CA VAL A 432 4.70 3.45 21.24
C VAL A 432 5.64 4.65 21.07
N GLY A 433 5.82 5.15 19.85
CA GLY A 433 6.68 6.30 19.51
C GLY A 433 8.17 5.97 19.45
N ALA A 434 8.54 4.70 19.21
CA ALA A 434 9.93 4.27 19.06
C ALA A 434 10.48 4.48 17.63
N LEU A 435 9.59 4.70 16.66
CA LEU A 435 9.93 4.94 15.26
C LEU A 435 9.44 6.33 14.84
N ALA A 436 10.22 7.01 14.00
CA ALA A 436 9.69 8.11 13.19
C ALA A 436 8.62 7.56 12.23
N ASP A 437 7.69 8.39 11.75
CA ASP A 437 6.62 7.87 10.89
C ASP A 437 7.20 7.35 9.55
N PRO A 438 7.16 6.03 9.26
CA PRO A 438 7.75 5.46 8.06
C PRO A 438 7.11 5.96 6.76
N ASN A 439 5.90 6.52 6.84
CA ASN A 439 5.18 7.04 5.67
C ASN A 439 5.57 8.51 5.34
N TYR A 440 6.50 9.12 6.09
CA TYR A 440 7.00 10.48 5.85
C TYR A 440 8.43 10.50 5.32
N ALA A 441 8.67 11.23 4.22
CA ALA A 441 9.98 11.48 3.62
C ALA A 441 10.81 10.20 3.41
N ASP A 442 12.00 10.12 4.01
CA ASP A 442 12.91 8.97 3.95
C ASP A 442 13.03 8.24 5.31
N ASN A 443 12.05 8.41 6.21
CA ASN A 443 12.08 7.82 7.56
C ASN A 443 12.24 6.29 7.58
N GLN A 444 11.82 5.57 6.53
CA GLN A 444 12.10 4.13 6.36
C GLN A 444 13.59 3.77 6.41
N LEU A 445 14.49 4.73 6.12
CA LEU A 445 15.95 4.54 6.18
C LEU A 445 16.53 4.74 7.59
N MET A 446 15.71 5.16 8.56
CA MET A 446 16.09 5.27 9.99
C MET A 446 15.88 3.95 10.76
N ILE A 447 15.15 3.00 10.17
CA ILE A 447 14.65 1.78 10.83
C ILE A 447 15.51 0.56 10.42
N SER A 448 15.95 -0.24 11.39
CA SER A 448 16.89 -1.35 11.18
C SER A 448 16.20 -2.60 10.64
N GLU A 449 16.62 -3.08 9.46
CA GLU A 449 16.13 -4.36 8.94
C GLU A 449 16.56 -5.52 9.84
N SER A 450 17.81 -5.58 10.32
CA SER A 450 18.27 -6.67 11.17
C SER A 450 17.52 -6.78 12.51
N PHE A 451 17.02 -5.67 13.04
CA PHE A 451 16.13 -5.69 14.22
C PHE A 451 14.83 -6.45 13.92
N PHE A 452 14.12 -6.04 12.86
CA PHE A 452 12.81 -6.58 12.49
C PHE A 452 12.88 -7.92 11.70
N ASN A 453 14.05 -8.32 11.19
CA ASN A 453 14.32 -9.64 10.61
C ASN A 453 14.47 -10.73 11.69
N SER A 454 13.49 -10.84 12.60
CA SER A 454 13.53 -11.73 13.77
C SER A 454 12.18 -12.40 14.06
N ASN A 455 12.20 -13.45 14.87
CA ASN A 455 10.99 -13.92 15.54
C ASN A 455 10.62 -12.94 16.67
N PHE A 456 9.34 -12.84 16.99
CA PHE A 456 8.83 -11.95 18.05
C PHE A 456 7.82 -12.67 18.95
N TRP A 457 7.94 -12.50 20.26
CA TRP A 457 6.95 -12.97 21.22
C TRP A 457 5.91 -11.89 21.48
N TYR A 458 4.64 -12.20 21.21
CA TYR A 458 3.49 -11.48 21.74
C TYR A 458 2.97 -12.19 22.99
N ARG A 459 2.58 -11.45 24.03
CA ARG A 459 1.99 -11.98 25.28
C ARG A 459 0.81 -11.11 25.72
N ASN A 460 -0.27 -11.70 26.25
CA ASN A 460 -1.40 -10.97 26.84
C ASN A 460 -1.95 -11.69 28.07
N GLU A 461 -2.40 -10.94 29.08
CA GLU A 461 -3.16 -11.44 30.23
C GLU A 461 -4.60 -10.92 30.16
N PHE A 462 -5.58 -11.83 30.09
CA PHE A 462 -6.99 -11.50 29.90
C PHE A 462 -7.90 -12.25 30.88
N GLN A 463 -9.10 -11.73 31.12
CA GLN A 463 -10.04 -12.30 32.08
C GLN A 463 -11.17 -13.04 31.35
N VAL A 464 -11.50 -14.25 31.81
CA VAL A 464 -12.65 -15.04 31.34
C VAL A 464 -13.65 -15.18 32.48
N SER A 465 -14.88 -14.70 32.26
CA SER A 465 -15.93 -14.76 33.28
C SER A 465 -16.47 -16.20 33.45
N PRO A 466 -17.01 -16.56 34.64
CA PRO A 466 -17.52 -17.91 34.90
C PRO A 466 -18.66 -18.29 33.91
N SER A 467 -19.46 -17.31 33.52
CA SER A 467 -20.58 -17.45 32.59
C SER A 467 -20.20 -17.49 31.11
N PHE A 468 -18.92 -17.25 30.75
CA PHE A 468 -18.49 -17.31 29.36
C PHE A 468 -18.44 -18.75 28.84
N LYS A 469 -17.97 -19.71 29.65
CA LYS A 469 -17.65 -21.08 29.20
C LYS A 469 -18.90 -21.97 29.06
N ARG A 470 -19.15 -22.46 27.83
CA ARG A 470 -20.15 -23.49 27.49
C ARG A 470 -19.48 -24.86 27.29
N ASP A 471 -20.07 -25.78 26.53
CA ASP A 471 -19.49 -27.10 26.23
C ASP A 471 -18.10 -26.99 25.58
N ARG A 472 -17.89 -25.99 24.70
CA ARG A 472 -16.65 -25.80 23.94
C ARG A 472 -16.23 -24.34 23.91
N VAL A 473 -14.91 -24.10 23.94
CA VAL A 473 -14.30 -22.79 23.76
C VAL A 473 -13.17 -22.88 22.73
N PHE A 474 -13.23 -22.05 21.70
CA PHE A 474 -12.21 -21.97 20.65
C PHE A 474 -11.44 -20.66 20.74
N LEU A 475 -10.11 -20.73 20.63
CA LEU A 475 -9.24 -19.57 20.37
C LEU A 475 -9.08 -19.43 18.86
N ASN A 476 -9.35 -18.24 18.35
CA ASN A 476 -9.45 -17.97 16.92
C ASN A 476 -8.52 -16.80 16.54
N PHE A 477 -7.99 -16.85 15.32
CA PHE A 477 -7.13 -15.83 14.71
C PHE A 477 -7.57 -15.65 13.25
N ASP A 478 -7.95 -14.44 12.85
CA ASP A 478 -8.41 -14.19 11.47
C ASP A 478 -7.25 -13.87 10.51
N GLY A 479 -6.01 -13.75 11.02
CA GLY A 479 -4.80 -13.49 10.25
C GLY A 479 -3.55 -13.26 11.11
N ILE A 480 -2.46 -13.97 10.79
CA ILE A 480 -1.12 -13.84 11.39
C ILE A 480 -0.11 -13.95 10.26
N ASN A 481 0.97 -13.17 10.29
CA ASN A 481 2.06 -13.26 9.30
C ASN A 481 3.41 -13.48 10.00
N TRP A 482 4.26 -14.43 9.58
CA TRP A 482 4.08 -15.41 8.50
C TRP A 482 3.68 -16.81 8.99
N LYS A 483 4.24 -17.23 10.12
CA LYS A 483 3.90 -18.48 10.81
C LYS A 483 3.88 -18.19 12.31
N ALA A 484 3.19 -19.01 13.10
CA ALA A 484 3.21 -18.83 14.55
C ALA A 484 3.08 -20.12 15.36
N ASN A 485 3.68 -20.13 16.55
CA ASN A 485 3.43 -21.12 17.60
C ASN A 485 2.54 -20.49 18.70
N VAL A 486 1.40 -21.10 19.00
CA VAL A 486 0.39 -20.52 19.92
C VAL A 486 0.38 -21.29 21.25
N TYR A 487 0.49 -20.57 22.37
CA TYR A 487 0.56 -21.12 23.72
C TYR A 487 -0.48 -20.44 24.64
N LEU A 488 -1.21 -21.22 25.42
CA LEU A 488 -2.19 -20.73 26.38
C LEU A 488 -1.98 -21.41 27.74
N ASN A 489 -1.90 -20.62 28.81
CA ASN A 489 -1.82 -21.10 30.20
C ASN A 489 -0.72 -22.15 30.47
N GLY A 490 0.42 -22.04 29.78
CA GLY A 490 1.56 -22.93 29.88
C GLY A 490 1.50 -24.19 29.00
N LYS A 491 0.63 -24.23 27.98
CA LYS A 491 0.51 -25.35 27.03
C LYS A 491 0.49 -24.82 25.60
N GLN A 492 1.24 -25.45 24.69
CA GLN A 492 1.09 -25.19 23.25
C GLN A 492 -0.27 -25.71 22.78
N VAL A 493 -1.08 -24.84 22.17
CA VAL A 493 -2.45 -25.16 21.71
C VAL A 493 -2.57 -25.24 20.18
N GLY A 494 -1.59 -24.71 19.44
CA GLY A 494 -1.63 -24.73 17.98
C GLY A 494 -0.39 -24.19 17.29
N ARG A 495 -0.44 -24.24 15.95
CA ARG A 495 0.51 -23.64 15.02
C ARG A 495 -0.27 -23.06 13.82
N LEU A 496 0.21 -21.96 13.25
CA LEU A 496 -0.30 -21.32 12.03
C LEU A 496 0.81 -21.25 10.98
N GLU A 497 0.49 -21.48 9.71
CA GLU A 497 1.45 -21.42 8.60
C GLU A 497 0.84 -20.81 7.33
N GLY A 498 1.39 -19.67 6.88
CA GLY A 498 0.88 -18.88 5.77
C GLY A 498 -0.03 -17.74 6.26
N ALA A 499 0.02 -16.60 5.57
CA ALA A 499 -0.49 -15.34 6.15
C ALA A 499 -2.02 -15.20 6.23
N PHE A 500 -2.79 -16.05 5.54
CA PHE A 500 -4.22 -15.85 5.26
C PHE A 500 -5.13 -16.98 5.77
N ILE A 501 -4.58 -18.06 6.34
CA ILE A 501 -5.34 -19.17 6.92
C ILE A 501 -5.92 -18.83 8.29
N ARG A 502 -7.21 -19.12 8.49
CA ARG A 502 -7.92 -18.89 9.75
C ARG A 502 -7.45 -19.87 10.84
N GLY A 503 -7.04 -19.34 11.99
CA GLY A 503 -6.74 -20.12 13.17
C GLY A 503 -7.99 -20.47 13.96
N ARG A 504 -8.15 -21.76 14.33
CA ARG A 504 -9.23 -22.22 15.21
C ARG A 504 -8.77 -23.40 16.08
N PHE A 505 -8.45 -23.13 17.34
CA PHE A 505 -7.91 -24.11 18.29
C PHE A 505 -8.93 -24.41 19.39
N ASP A 506 -9.28 -25.68 19.62
CA ASP A 506 -10.08 -26.06 20.79
C ASP A 506 -9.23 -25.88 22.05
N VAL A 507 -9.63 -24.92 22.88
CA VAL A 507 -8.96 -24.55 24.13
C VAL A 507 -9.84 -24.84 25.35
N THR A 508 -10.87 -25.66 25.20
CA THR A 508 -11.87 -25.98 26.25
C THR A 508 -11.21 -26.45 27.54
N ASP A 509 -10.22 -27.34 27.48
CA ASP A 509 -9.49 -27.83 28.65
C ASP A 509 -8.33 -26.93 29.09
N CYS A 510 -8.04 -25.87 28.33
CA CYS A 510 -6.92 -24.97 28.55
C CYS A 510 -7.36 -23.62 29.17
N VAL A 511 -8.53 -23.12 28.80
CA VAL A 511 -9.16 -21.91 29.34
C VAL A 511 -9.71 -22.15 30.75
N LYS A 512 -9.37 -21.23 31.64
CA LYS A 512 -9.71 -21.20 33.07
C LYS A 512 -10.66 -20.04 33.37
N GLU A 513 -11.36 -20.10 34.49
CA GLU A 513 -12.06 -18.93 35.05
C GLU A 513 -11.05 -17.90 35.57
N GLY A 514 -11.33 -16.61 35.40
CA GLY A 514 -10.43 -15.53 35.79
C GLY A 514 -9.27 -15.35 34.81
N THR A 515 -8.06 -15.19 35.33
CA THR A 515 -6.88 -14.79 34.54
C THR A 515 -6.35 -15.92 33.68
N ASN A 516 -6.24 -15.64 32.37
CA ASN A 516 -5.64 -16.50 31.37
C ASN A 516 -4.46 -15.78 30.71
N VAL A 517 -3.41 -16.51 30.35
CA VAL A 517 -2.21 -15.97 29.71
C VAL A 517 -2.02 -16.61 28.35
N LEU A 518 -2.09 -15.79 27.30
CA LEU A 518 -1.81 -16.17 25.91
C LEU A 518 -0.40 -15.69 25.53
N ALA A 519 0.39 -16.55 24.91
CA ALA A 519 1.63 -16.17 24.23
C ALA A 519 1.64 -16.71 22.80
N VAL A 520 2.14 -15.91 21.87
CA VAL A 520 2.24 -16.23 20.44
C VAL A 520 3.66 -15.93 20.00
N GLU A 521 4.38 -16.95 19.55
CA GLU A 521 5.64 -16.77 18.82
C GLU A 521 5.28 -16.45 17.37
N ILE A 522 5.55 -15.24 16.91
CA ILE A 522 5.53 -14.90 15.49
C ILE A 522 6.89 -15.29 14.91
N ILE A 523 6.85 -16.14 13.88
CA ILE A 523 8.01 -16.62 13.15
C ILE A 523 8.11 -15.81 11.86
N LYS A 524 9.30 -15.27 11.58
CA LYS A 524 9.56 -14.47 10.40
C LYS A 524 9.49 -15.26 9.10
N ASN A 525 9.35 -14.55 7.98
CA ASN A 525 9.69 -15.05 6.65
C ASN A 525 11.11 -15.63 6.65
N ALA A 526 11.28 -16.82 6.06
CA ALA A 526 12.56 -17.48 5.90
C ALA A 526 13.41 -16.83 4.78
N HIS A 527 12.75 -16.31 3.75
CA HIS A 527 13.36 -15.77 2.54
C HIS A 527 13.09 -14.25 2.42
N ILE A 528 13.63 -13.47 3.35
CA ILE A 528 13.32 -12.04 3.50
C ILE A 528 13.90 -11.14 2.38
N GLY A 529 14.94 -11.61 1.68
CA GLY A 529 15.68 -10.88 0.64
C GLY A 529 16.58 -9.75 1.14
N ALA A 530 17.14 -8.98 0.22
CA ALA A 530 17.81 -7.71 0.51
C ALA A 530 16.84 -6.53 0.38
N ILE A 531 17.30 -5.34 0.77
CA ILE A 531 16.50 -4.10 0.71
C ILE A 531 16.52 -3.48 -0.68
N LYS A 532 15.35 -3.01 -1.14
CA LYS A 532 15.16 -2.23 -2.37
C LYS A 532 14.94 -0.77 -2.00
N GLU A 533 16.01 0.03 -2.11
CA GLU A 533 15.96 1.49 -1.94
C GLU A 533 15.71 2.16 -3.29
N LYS A 534 14.63 2.95 -3.37
CA LYS A 534 14.28 3.73 -4.55
C LYS A 534 15.03 5.05 -4.54
N ASN A 535 15.36 5.56 -5.72
CA ASN A 535 15.94 6.88 -5.88
C ASN A 535 15.26 7.63 -7.03
N LYS A 536 15.67 8.88 -7.28
CA LYS A 536 15.10 9.76 -8.30
C LYS A 536 15.02 9.15 -9.70
N GLN A 537 15.92 8.22 -10.05
CA GLN A 537 15.93 7.58 -11.38
C GLN A 537 15.11 6.29 -11.38
N SER A 538 15.37 5.38 -10.45
CA SER A 538 14.86 4.00 -10.50
C SER A 538 14.35 3.45 -9.17
N THR A 539 13.25 2.71 -9.27
CA THR A 539 12.57 1.93 -8.21
C THR A 539 13.37 0.73 -7.70
N ASP A 540 14.51 0.40 -8.32
CA ASP A 540 15.08 -0.97 -8.33
C ASP A 540 14.20 -1.95 -9.11
N PHE A 541 14.60 -3.23 -9.15
CA PHE A 541 13.75 -4.32 -9.61
C PHE A 541 12.70 -4.66 -8.53
N ASN A 542 11.49 -4.98 -8.98
CA ASN A 542 10.40 -5.45 -8.12
C ASN A 542 10.77 -6.79 -7.45
N GLY A 543 10.29 -6.97 -6.22
CA GLY A 543 10.26 -8.29 -5.60
C GLY A 543 11.63 -8.83 -5.13
N GLY A 544 11.81 -10.14 -5.27
CA GLY A 544 12.96 -10.91 -4.80
C GLY A 544 12.56 -12.30 -4.28
N ILE A 545 13.38 -12.89 -3.42
CA ILE A 545 13.17 -14.27 -2.93
C ILE A 545 11.91 -14.48 -2.07
N LEU A 546 11.18 -13.41 -1.70
CA LEU A 546 9.97 -13.51 -0.86
C LEU A 546 8.84 -14.35 -1.51
N GLY A 547 8.86 -14.55 -2.83
CA GLY A 547 7.97 -15.49 -3.53
C GLY A 547 8.06 -16.94 -3.02
N ALA A 548 9.23 -17.35 -2.52
CA ALA A 548 9.43 -18.67 -1.92
C ALA A 548 8.55 -18.89 -0.67
N ASP A 549 8.23 -17.81 0.04
CA ASP A 549 7.42 -17.82 1.27
C ASP A 549 5.93 -17.53 1.02
N ASN A 550 5.49 -17.34 -0.23
CA ASN A 550 4.07 -17.16 -0.51
C ASN A 550 3.27 -18.39 0.00
N PRO A 551 2.14 -18.21 0.71
CA PRO A 551 1.38 -16.97 0.86
C PRO A 551 1.88 -16.08 2.01
N THR A 552 2.23 -14.86 1.64
CA THR A 552 2.70 -13.76 2.49
C THR A 552 2.35 -12.43 1.81
N PHE A 553 2.61 -11.31 2.47
CA PHE A 553 2.45 -9.96 1.93
C PHE A 553 3.58 -9.62 0.94
N HIS A 554 3.55 -10.27 -0.22
CA HIS A 554 4.62 -10.33 -1.22
C HIS A 554 5.25 -8.99 -1.62
N ALA A 555 4.48 -7.90 -1.77
CA ALA A 555 5.04 -6.60 -2.17
C ALA A 555 5.90 -5.92 -1.09
N THR A 556 5.85 -6.37 0.17
CA THR A 556 6.58 -5.75 1.30
C THR A 556 8.10 -5.84 1.20
N ILE A 557 8.65 -6.64 0.28
CA ILE A 557 10.09 -6.63 -0.05
C ILE A 557 10.53 -5.36 -0.81
N GLY A 558 9.58 -4.61 -1.37
CA GLY A 558 9.82 -3.47 -2.24
C GLY A 558 9.28 -3.74 -3.64
N TRP A 559 8.62 -2.73 -4.19
CA TRP A 559 7.92 -2.78 -5.47
C TRP A 559 7.85 -1.37 -6.07
N ASP A 560 7.56 -1.22 -7.35
CA ASP A 560 7.45 0.09 -8.02
C ASP A 560 6.37 1.04 -7.43
N TRP A 561 5.52 0.58 -6.49
CA TRP A 561 4.53 1.39 -5.74
C TRP A 561 4.56 1.28 -4.20
N ILE A 562 5.49 0.53 -3.60
CA ILE A 562 5.68 0.47 -2.14
C ILE A 562 7.17 0.24 -1.79
N PRO A 563 7.77 0.90 -0.77
CA PRO A 563 9.16 0.66 -0.38
C PRO A 563 9.30 -0.68 0.33
N THR A 564 10.53 -1.12 0.59
CA THR A 564 10.74 -2.29 1.47
C THR A 564 10.23 -2.00 2.88
N MET A 565 9.19 -2.73 3.30
CA MET A 565 8.65 -2.65 4.66
C MET A 565 9.48 -3.53 5.60
N ARG A 566 10.02 -2.92 6.66
CA ARG A 566 10.92 -3.59 7.61
C ARG A 566 10.24 -4.78 8.27
N GLY A 567 10.89 -5.94 8.24
CA GLY A 567 10.31 -7.20 8.74
C GLY A 567 9.08 -7.71 7.98
N ARG A 568 8.81 -7.25 6.75
CA ARG A 568 7.78 -7.80 5.83
C ARG A 568 6.38 -7.94 6.43
N ASN A 569 5.97 -6.97 7.27
CA ASN A 569 4.68 -6.93 7.95
C ASN A 569 4.35 -8.18 8.78
N ILE A 570 5.35 -8.80 9.42
CA ILE A 570 5.09 -9.87 10.39
C ILE A 570 4.33 -9.34 11.62
N GLY A 571 3.53 -10.19 12.24
CA GLY A 571 2.72 -9.86 13.42
C GLY A 571 1.35 -10.51 13.43
N ILE A 572 0.53 -10.08 14.39
CA ILE A 572 -0.89 -10.47 14.52
C ILE A 572 -1.72 -9.42 13.78
N TRP A 573 -1.75 -9.51 12.45
CA TRP A 573 -2.27 -8.44 11.59
C TRP A 573 -3.80 -8.32 11.58
N ASN A 574 -4.53 -9.39 11.97
CA ASN A 574 -6.00 -9.43 12.04
C ASN A 574 -6.49 -9.89 13.43
N ASP A 575 -7.81 -9.94 13.61
CA ASP A 575 -8.49 -10.07 14.90
C ASP A 575 -8.17 -11.40 15.64
N VAL A 576 -8.12 -11.33 16.98
CA VAL A 576 -7.90 -12.49 17.87
C VAL A 576 -9.03 -12.54 18.88
N PHE A 577 -9.65 -13.70 19.06
CA PHE A 577 -10.85 -13.80 19.90
C PHE A 577 -11.11 -15.21 20.41
N LEU A 578 -11.75 -15.32 21.58
CA LEU A 578 -12.41 -16.55 22.00
C LEU A 578 -13.85 -16.60 21.47
N THR A 579 -14.31 -17.78 21.07
CA THR A 579 -15.75 -18.10 20.93
C THR A 579 -16.13 -19.23 21.87
N SER A 580 -17.31 -19.14 22.46
CA SER A 580 -17.88 -20.13 23.37
C SER A 580 -19.20 -20.67 22.84
N THR A 581 -19.34 -21.98 22.80
CA THR A 581 -20.33 -22.66 21.97
C THR A 581 -20.69 -24.04 22.54
N GLY A 582 -21.73 -24.67 21.98
CA GLY A 582 -22.17 -26.01 22.35
C GLY A 582 -21.31 -27.12 21.75
N LYS A 583 -21.85 -28.34 21.76
CA LYS A 583 -21.18 -29.57 21.29
C LYS A 583 -20.89 -29.61 19.80
N VAL A 584 -21.74 -28.96 19.00
CA VAL A 584 -21.69 -28.95 17.53
C VAL A 584 -21.50 -27.51 17.05
N THR A 585 -20.47 -27.28 16.24
CA THR A 585 -20.20 -25.97 15.62
C THR A 585 -20.73 -25.88 14.20
N VAL A 586 -21.09 -24.67 13.77
CA VAL A 586 -21.55 -24.30 12.42
C VAL A 586 -20.44 -23.50 11.73
N GLN A 587 -20.06 -23.87 10.51
CA GLN A 587 -18.88 -23.32 9.81
C GLN A 587 -19.10 -23.17 8.29
N ASP A 588 -18.44 -22.19 7.68
CA ASP A 588 -18.31 -21.97 6.23
C ASP A 588 -19.61 -22.07 5.40
N PRO A 589 -20.65 -21.27 5.74
CA PRO A 589 -21.93 -21.29 5.06
C PRO A 589 -21.84 -20.78 3.62
N TYR A 590 -22.65 -21.36 2.74
CA TYR A 590 -22.75 -20.95 1.34
C TYR A 590 -24.20 -21.10 0.83
N VAL A 591 -24.61 -20.19 -0.07
CA VAL A 591 -25.94 -20.23 -0.70
C VAL A 591 -25.78 -20.00 -2.20
N GLN A 592 -25.68 -21.10 -2.94
CA GLN A 592 -25.64 -21.08 -4.40
C GLN A 592 -26.99 -20.59 -4.95
N THR A 593 -26.95 -19.68 -5.92
CA THR A 593 -28.13 -19.17 -6.64
C THR A 593 -28.10 -19.60 -8.09
N GLN A 594 -29.22 -20.13 -8.59
CA GLN A 594 -29.48 -20.40 -10.00
C GLN A 594 -30.77 -19.70 -10.45
N LEU A 595 -30.71 -18.93 -11.54
CA LEU A 595 -31.82 -18.21 -12.14
C LEU A 595 -32.27 -18.90 -13.44
N VAL A 596 -33.52 -18.69 -13.85
CA VAL A 596 -34.10 -19.29 -15.08
C VAL A 596 -33.83 -18.37 -16.29
N LEU A 597 -32.56 -18.00 -16.47
CA LEU A 597 -32.13 -16.93 -17.38
C LEU A 597 -32.67 -17.12 -18.82
N PRO A 598 -33.18 -16.05 -19.47
CA PRO A 598 -33.19 -14.65 -19.04
C PRO A 598 -34.32 -14.26 -18.07
N ASP A 599 -35.21 -15.18 -17.67
CA ASP A 599 -36.22 -14.89 -16.64
C ASP A 599 -35.56 -14.86 -15.25
N THR A 600 -35.67 -13.70 -14.60
CA THR A 600 -35.12 -13.47 -13.26
C THR A 600 -36.21 -13.43 -12.17
N THR A 601 -37.48 -13.67 -12.52
CA THR A 601 -38.59 -13.75 -11.56
C THR A 601 -38.58 -15.02 -10.70
N GLN A 602 -37.68 -15.96 -10.97
CA GLN A 602 -37.54 -17.21 -10.21
C GLN A 602 -36.05 -17.53 -9.96
N ALA A 603 -35.72 -17.75 -8.69
CA ALA A 603 -34.42 -18.25 -8.25
C ALA A 603 -34.58 -19.60 -7.55
N ARG A 604 -33.70 -20.54 -7.88
CA ARG A 604 -33.47 -21.77 -7.15
C ARG A 604 -32.26 -21.58 -6.26
N LEU A 605 -32.43 -21.73 -4.95
CA LEU A 605 -31.34 -21.69 -3.99
C LEU A 605 -30.91 -23.12 -3.59
N THR A 606 -29.61 -23.31 -3.41
CA THR A 606 -29.04 -24.46 -2.70
C THR A 606 -28.22 -23.92 -1.55
N ALA A 607 -28.65 -24.19 -0.31
CA ALA A 607 -27.98 -23.70 0.89
C ALA A 607 -27.21 -24.82 1.58
N GLU A 608 -25.96 -24.58 1.92
CA GLU A 608 -25.09 -25.57 2.57
C GLU A 608 -24.21 -24.96 3.66
N VAL A 609 -23.80 -25.80 4.62
CA VAL A 609 -22.95 -25.40 5.74
C VAL A 609 -22.24 -26.63 6.31
N VAL A 610 -21.05 -26.45 6.87
CA VAL A 610 -20.32 -27.50 7.57
C VAL A 610 -20.77 -27.54 9.03
N VAL A 611 -21.12 -28.73 9.53
CA VAL A 611 -21.35 -28.97 10.96
C VAL A 611 -20.37 -29.99 11.51
N LYS A 612 -19.81 -29.71 12.70
CA LYS A 612 -18.79 -30.54 13.33
C LYS A 612 -19.13 -30.82 14.79
N ASN A 613 -19.23 -32.10 15.16
CA ASN A 613 -19.44 -32.55 16.52
C ASN A 613 -18.10 -32.72 17.25
N HIS A 614 -17.92 -32.01 18.36
CA HIS A 614 -16.71 -32.05 19.19
C HIS A 614 -16.88 -32.90 20.46
N ASP A 615 -18.07 -33.46 20.73
CA ASP A 615 -18.27 -34.41 21.82
C ASP A 615 -17.62 -35.78 21.49
N GLY A 616 -17.16 -36.48 22.52
CA GLY A 616 -16.69 -37.88 22.43
C GLY A 616 -17.83 -38.90 22.28
N LYS A 617 -19.07 -38.42 22.07
CA LYS A 617 -20.29 -39.20 21.86
C LYS A 617 -21.02 -38.69 20.62
N GLU A 618 -21.93 -39.52 20.11
CA GLU A 618 -22.87 -39.11 19.08
C GLU A 618 -23.79 -37.99 19.59
N VAL A 619 -24.06 -37.01 18.74
CA VAL A 619 -24.98 -35.89 19.00
C VAL A 619 -26.05 -35.85 17.91
N SER A 620 -27.31 -35.81 18.34
CA SER A 620 -28.47 -35.57 17.48
C SER A 620 -29.04 -34.19 17.77
N GLY A 621 -29.37 -33.47 16.70
CA GLY A 621 -29.90 -32.11 16.77
C GLY A 621 -30.73 -31.74 15.56
N VAL A 622 -31.15 -30.48 15.49
CA VAL A 622 -31.80 -29.89 14.32
C VAL A 622 -30.88 -28.80 13.78
N LEU A 623 -30.55 -28.88 12.49
CA LEU A 623 -29.92 -27.79 11.77
C LEU A 623 -31.03 -27.02 11.04
N SER A 624 -31.22 -25.77 11.43
CA SER A 624 -32.10 -24.81 10.75
C SER A 624 -31.27 -23.76 10.01
N GLY A 625 -31.80 -23.26 8.90
CA GLY A 625 -31.24 -22.12 8.17
C GLY A 625 -32.31 -21.17 7.65
N ARG A 626 -31.89 -19.96 7.31
CA ARG A 626 -32.74 -18.85 6.87
C ARG A 626 -32.04 -18.02 5.80
N VAL A 627 -32.80 -17.55 4.81
CA VAL A 627 -32.42 -16.47 3.87
C VAL A 627 -33.60 -15.50 3.75
N GLY A 628 -33.50 -14.34 4.41
CA GLY A 628 -34.64 -13.43 4.58
C GLY A 628 -35.81 -14.09 5.31
N ASP A 629 -36.99 -14.10 4.68
CA ASP A 629 -38.19 -14.76 5.21
C ASP A 629 -38.25 -16.28 4.92
N VAL A 630 -37.35 -16.80 4.08
CA VAL A 630 -37.32 -18.22 3.71
C VAL A 630 -36.58 -19.02 4.79
N THR A 631 -37.24 -19.99 5.40
CA THR A 631 -36.70 -20.85 6.46
C THR A 631 -36.78 -22.33 6.11
N PHE A 632 -35.78 -23.11 6.53
CA PHE A 632 -35.65 -24.54 6.26
C PHE A 632 -34.92 -25.23 7.41
N GLU A 633 -35.24 -26.50 7.68
CA GLU A 633 -34.58 -27.27 8.74
C GLU A 633 -34.62 -28.78 8.48
N GLN A 634 -33.66 -29.51 9.04
CA GLN A 634 -33.70 -30.98 9.08
C GLN A 634 -32.98 -31.53 10.32
N PRO A 635 -33.41 -32.70 10.84
CA PRO A 635 -32.66 -33.39 11.89
C PRO A 635 -31.31 -33.88 11.36
N VAL A 636 -30.27 -33.74 12.17
CA VAL A 636 -28.90 -34.17 11.85
C VAL A 636 -28.33 -34.94 13.04
N GLN A 637 -27.82 -36.13 12.76
CA GLN A 637 -27.13 -37.02 13.71
C GLN A 637 -25.65 -37.11 13.30
N LEU A 638 -24.74 -36.74 14.19
CA LEU A 638 -23.29 -36.71 13.98
C LEU A 638 -22.61 -37.65 14.99
N LYS A 639 -21.74 -38.56 14.52
CA LYS A 639 -20.92 -39.40 15.39
C LYS A 639 -19.93 -38.56 16.19
N ALA A 640 -19.30 -39.15 17.21
CA ALA A 640 -18.21 -38.52 17.95
C ALA A 640 -17.10 -38.06 16.99
N GLY A 641 -16.72 -36.78 17.06
CA GLY A 641 -15.71 -36.18 16.17
C GLY A 641 -16.13 -36.00 14.71
N GLU A 642 -17.38 -36.27 14.32
CA GLU A 642 -17.80 -36.21 12.91
C GLU A 642 -17.98 -34.75 12.43
N GLU A 643 -17.36 -34.47 11.29
CA GLU A 643 -17.57 -33.28 10.46
C GLU A 643 -18.36 -33.67 9.21
N ARG A 644 -19.35 -32.87 8.83
CA ARG A 644 -20.23 -33.15 7.68
C ARG A 644 -20.77 -31.85 7.07
N THR A 645 -20.60 -31.67 5.76
CA THR A 645 -21.36 -30.68 4.98
C THR A 645 -22.82 -31.12 4.89
N VAL A 646 -23.76 -30.23 5.21
CA VAL A 646 -25.20 -30.51 5.18
C VAL A 646 -25.87 -29.57 4.18
N VAL A 647 -26.52 -30.18 3.18
CA VAL A 647 -27.11 -29.48 2.03
C VAL A 647 -28.64 -29.44 2.12
N PHE A 648 -29.20 -28.29 1.75
CA PHE A 648 -30.61 -28.01 1.57
C PHE A 648 -30.85 -27.54 0.13
N ASP A 649 -31.35 -28.45 -0.70
CA ASP A 649 -31.69 -28.20 -2.10
C ASP A 649 -33.19 -27.91 -2.30
N ALA A 650 -33.53 -27.24 -3.39
CA ALA A 650 -34.90 -26.82 -3.67
C ALA A 650 -35.85 -27.91 -4.21
N ASP A 651 -35.41 -29.18 -4.36
CA ASP A 651 -36.33 -30.30 -4.62
C ASP A 651 -36.79 -30.92 -3.29
N ARG A 652 -35.90 -31.00 -2.29
CA ARG A 652 -36.21 -31.44 -0.93
C ARG A 652 -36.84 -30.35 -0.06
N PHE A 653 -36.53 -29.07 -0.33
CA PHE A 653 -37.05 -27.90 0.37
C PHE A 653 -37.67 -26.90 -0.61
N PRO A 654 -38.93 -27.11 -1.09
CA PRO A 654 -39.53 -26.31 -2.16
C PRO A 654 -39.62 -24.80 -1.88
N GLN A 655 -39.52 -24.36 -0.63
CA GLN A 655 -39.46 -22.93 -0.27
C GLN A 655 -38.17 -22.23 -0.76
N LEU A 656 -37.12 -22.99 -1.11
CA LEU A 656 -35.91 -22.49 -1.78
C LEU A 656 -36.12 -22.19 -3.27
N GLN A 657 -37.33 -22.41 -3.81
CA GLN A 657 -37.78 -21.91 -5.11
C GLN A 657 -38.37 -20.50 -4.95
N VAL A 658 -37.48 -19.52 -4.77
CA VAL A 658 -37.84 -18.12 -4.46
C VAL A 658 -38.45 -17.44 -5.69
N LYS A 659 -39.62 -16.82 -5.50
CA LYS A 659 -40.35 -16.07 -6.54
C LYS A 659 -40.22 -14.58 -6.33
N ASN A 660 -39.96 -13.85 -7.41
CA ASN A 660 -39.65 -12.42 -7.45
C ASN A 660 -38.57 -12.02 -6.41
N PRO A 661 -37.39 -12.68 -6.39
CA PRO A 661 -36.31 -12.28 -5.50
C PRO A 661 -35.90 -10.83 -5.79
N ARG A 662 -35.67 -10.05 -4.73
CA ARG A 662 -34.79 -8.87 -4.83
C ARG A 662 -33.39 -9.39 -5.13
N LEU A 663 -32.91 -9.13 -6.34
CA LEU A 663 -31.59 -9.56 -6.79
C LEU A 663 -30.50 -8.64 -6.24
N TRP A 664 -29.31 -9.19 -6.06
CA TRP A 664 -28.10 -8.38 -5.96
C TRP A 664 -27.62 -8.00 -7.37
N TRP A 665 -27.18 -6.75 -7.53
CA TRP A 665 -26.63 -6.20 -8.75
C TRP A 665 -25.38 -5.35 -8.46
N PRO A 666 -24.41 -5.33 -9.37
CA PRO A 666 -23.30 -4.40 -9.31
C PRO A 666 -23.75 -2.93 -9.44
N ASN A 667 -22.85 -2.01 -9.08
CA ASN A 667 -23.03 -0.58 -9.22
C ASN A 667 -23.44 -0.18 -10.66
N GLY A 668 -24.39 0.73 -10.78
CA GLY A 668 -25.02 1.12 -12.05
C GLY A 668 -25.93 0.06 -12.71
N TYR A 669 -25.80 -1.23 -12.38
CA TYR A 669 -26.66 -2.29 -12.94
C TYR A 669 -27.98 -2.45 -12.17
N GLY A 670 -28.04 -2.10 -10.90
CA GLY A 670 -29.26 -2.17 -10.08
C GLY A 670 -28.96 -1.90 -8.60
N THR A 671 -29.82 -2.40 -7.71
CA THR A 671 -29.55 -2.36 -6.27
C THR A 671 -28.70 -3.58 -5.85
N PRO A 672 -27.61 -3.39 -5.08
CA PRO A 672 -26.88 -4.48 -4.45
C PRO A 672 -27.67 -5.05 -3.25
N TYR A 673 -28.80 -5.72 -3.51
CA TYR A 673 -29.66 -6.19 -2.42
C TYR A 673 -29.09 -7.43 -1.71
N LEU A 674 -28.80 -7.29 -0.41
CA LEU A 674 -28.36 -8.36 0.48
C LEU A 674 -29.50 -8.79 1.42
N TYR A 675 -29.68 -10.10 1.57
CA TYR A 675 -30.54 -10.70 2.60
C TYR A 675 -29.72 -10.99 3.86
N ASP A 676 -30.36 -10.84 5.02
CA ASP A 676 -29.90 -11.48 6.25
C ASP A 676 -30.08 -13.00 6.14
N ALA A 677 -28.99 -13.74 6.30
CA ALA A 677 -28.98 -15.20 6.31
C ALA A 677 -28.43 -15.73 7.63
N ASN A 678 -28.84 -16.94 8.00
CA ASN A 678 -28.40 -17.61 9.22
C ASN A 678 -28.36 -19.13 9.02
N PHE A 679 -27.41 -19.79 9.68
CA PHE A 679 -27.52 -21.20 10.06
C PHE A 679 -27.40 -21.33 11.58
N THR A 680 -28.25 -22.16 12.19
CA THR A 680 -28.29 -22.43 13.63
C THR A 680 -28.44 -23.93 13.87
N PHE A 681 -27.56 -24.51 14.70
CA PHE A 681 -27.67 -25.91 15.13
C PHE A 681 -28.18 -25.98 16.57
N LYS A 682 -29.27 -26.71 16.80
CA LYS A 682 -29.83 -26.95 18.15
C LYS A 682 -29.65 -28.38 18.62
N VAL A 683 -29.41 -28.56 19.92
CA VAL A 683 -29.44 -29.87 20.62
C VAL A 683 -30.58 -29.83 21.62
N GLY A 684 -31.69 -30.49 21.30
CA GLY A 684 -32.97 -30.20 21.96
C GLY A 684 -33.42 -28.77 21.62
N GLU A 685 -33.81 -27.99 22.62
CA GLU A 685 -34.17 -26.57 22.42
C GLU A 685 -32.98 -25.61 22.44
N GLU A 686 -31.84 -26.02 22.99
CA GLU A 686 -30.68 -25.16 23.17
C GLU A 686 -29.89 -24.99 21.86
N VAL A 687 -29.57 -23.74 21.53
CA VAL A 687 -28.63 -23.42 20.44
C VAL A 687 -27.23 -23.89 20.84
N SER A 688 -26.67 -24.78 20.04
CA SER A 688 -25.27 -25.18 20.14
C SER A 688 -24.38 -24.07 19.58
N ASP A 689 -24.48 -23.81 18.28
CA ASP A 689 -23.73 -22.77 17.56
C ASP A 689 -24.61 -22.15 16.48
N ALA A 690 -24.26 -20.92 16.07
CA ALA A 690 -24.95 -20.19 15.01
C ALA A 690 -23.97 -19.36 14.17
N ARG A 691 -24.32 -19.10 12.92
CA ARG A 691 -23.61 -18.20 12.00
C ARG A 691 -24.61 -17.37 11.22
N ASP A 692 -24.63 -16.07 11.53
CA ASP A 692 -25.27 -15.04 10.72
C ASP A 692 -24.30 -14.58 9.62
N PHE A 693 -24.83 -14.26 8.44
CA PHE A 693 -24.06 -13.83 7.26
C PHE A 693 -24.99 -13.09 6.27
N LYS A 694 -24.43 -12.52 5.20
CA LYS A 694 -25.19 -11.90 4.11
C LYS A 694 -25.28 -12.82 2.89
N VAL A 695 -26.37 -12.70 2.13
CA VAL A 695 -26.55 -13.39 0.84
C VAL A 695 -27.09 -12.42 -0.20
N GLY A 696 -26.34 -12.20 -1.29
CA GLY A 696 -26.87 -11.55 -2.48
C GLY A 696 -27.39 -12.58 -3.48
N ILE A 697 -28.70 -12.58 -3.76
CA ILE A 697 -29.29 -13.49 -4.76
C ILE A 697 -28.92 -12.98 -6.16
N ARG A 698 -27.91 -13.60 -6.76
CA ARG A 698 -27.36 -13.27 -8.09
C ARG A 698 -26.76 -14.51 -8.75
N GLN A 699 -26.71 -14.55 -10.08
CA GLN A 699 -26.00 -15.59 -10.83
C GLN A 699 -24.97 -14.98 -11.77
N MET A 700 -23.75 -15.51 -11.73
CA MET A 700 -22.72 -15.26 -12.76
C MET A 700 -22.86 -16.24 -13.93
N THR A 701 -22.63 -15.77 -15.14
CA THR A 701 -22.26 -16.64 -16.28
C THR A 701 -21.12 -15.99 -17.07
N PHE A 702 -20.34 -16.83 -17.77
CA PHE A 702 -19.10 -16.45 -18.44
C PHE A 702 -19.04 -17.05 -19.83
N ASN A 703 -18.33 -16.40 -20.74
CA ASN A 703 -18.09 -16.89 -22.10
C ASN A 703 -16.70 -16.45 -22.58
N GLU A 704 -15.97 -17.36 -23.23
CA GLU A 704 -14.60 -17.14 -23.73
C GLU A 704 -14.53 -17.09 -25.28
N ASP A 705 -15.69 -16.98 -25.94
CA ASP A 705 -15.84 -16.89 -27.41
C ASP A 705 -14.79 -15.99 -28.07
N GLY A 706 -14.10 -16.55 -29.08
CA GLY A 706 -13.03 -15.85 -29.81
C GLY A 706 -11.70 -15.69 -29.06
N GLY A 707 -11.56 -16.26 -27.86
CA GLY A 707 -10.39 -16.02 -26.99
C GLY A 707 -10.50 -14.71 -26.21
N VAL A 708 -11.72 -14.37 -25.77
CA VAL A 708 -12.04 -13.12 -25.08
C VAL A 708 -13.01 -13.41 -23.93
N LEU A 709 -12.65 -13.03 -22.71
CA LEU A 709 -13.52 -13.21 -21.54
C LEU A 709 -14.66 -12.18 -21.55
N ASN A 710 -15.88 -12.68 -21.55
CA ASN A 710 -17.12 -11.93 -21.47
C ASN A 710 -17.86 -12.35 -20.19
N LEU A 711 -18.21 -11.37 -19.35
CA LEU A 711 -18.86 -11.59 -18.06
C LEU A 711 -20.36 -11.23 -18.14
N TYR A 712 -21.18 -11.91 -17.36
CA TYR A 712 -22.61 -11.66 -17.26
C TYR A 712 -23.08 -11.80 -15.81
N VAL A 713 -23.95 -10.88 -15.37
CA VAL A 713 -24.63 -10.93 -14.07
C VAL A 713 -26.13 -10.99 -14.31
N ASN A 714 -26.80 -11.99 -13.74
CA ASN A 714 -28.24 -12.23 -13.89
C ASN A 714 -28.70 -12.25 -15.37
N GLY A 715 -27.84 -12.76 -16.27
CA GLY A 715 -28.07 -12.82 -17.71
C GLY A 715 -27.80 -11.53 -18.50
N ARG A 716 -27.51 -10.40 -17.82
CA ARG A 716 -27.15 -9.11 -18.43
C ARG A 716 -25.63 -9.00 -18.55
N ARG A 717 -25.13 -8.45 -19.66
CA ARG A 717 -23.69 -8.36 -19.94
C ARG A 717 -23.01 -7.37 -18.99
N PHE A 718 -21.95 -7.82 -18.34
CA PHE A 718 -21.21 -7.07 -17.33
C PHE A 718 -19.89 -6.56 -17.89
N ILE A 719 -19.60 -5.27 -17.65
CA ILE A 719 -18.39 -4.60 -18.10
C ILE A 719 -17.60 -4.20 -16.85
N GLY A 720 -16.44 -4.83 -16.66
CA GLY A 720 -15.53 -4.52 -15.55
C GLY A 720 -14.86 -3.16 -15.79
N ARG A 721 -15.19 -2.17 -14.98
CA ARG A 721 -14.58 -0.84 -14.98
C ARG A 721 -14.11 -0.55 -13.56
N GLY A 722 -12.84 -0.22 -13.38
CA GLY A 722 -12.31 0.10 -12.07
C GLY A 722 -10.81 0.07 -12.02
N GLY A 723 -10.25 -0.56 -11.00
CA GLY A 723 -8.81 -0.64 -10.83
C GLY A 723 -8.36 -1.78 -9.93
N ASN A 724 -7.04 -1.90 -9.88
CA ASN A 724 -6.34 -2.84 -9.04
C ASN A 724 -6.11 -2.23 -7.66
N TRP A 725 -6.04 -3.11 -6.67
CA TRP A 725 -5.77 -2.81 -5.28
C TRP A 725 -4.71 -3.81 -4.82
N GLY A 726 -3.46 -3.38 -4.72
CA GLY A 726 -2.33 -4.24 -4.32
C GLY A 726 -2.22 -4.48 -2.83
N PHE A 727 -2.59 -3.49 -2.00
CA PHE A 727 -2.37 -3.51 -0.55
C PHE A 727 -3.30 -2.47 0.10
N SER A 728 -3.70 -2.64 1.36
CA SER A 728 -4.63 -1.71 2.03
C SER A 728 -3.94 -0.55 2.74
N GLU A 729 -2.85 -0.84 3.45
CA GLU A 729 -2.02 0.17 4.10
C GLU A 729 -0.60 -0.39 4.27
N SER A 730 0.43 0.44 4.19
CA SER A 730 1.84 0.00 4.23
C SER A 730 2.15 -0.96 5.39
N ASN A 731 1.45 -0.81 6.52
CA ASN A 731 1.55 -1.61 7.73
C ASN A 731 0.22 -2.31 8.14
N LEU A 732 -0.74 -2.49 7.21
CA LEU A 732 -2.02 -3.20 7.42
C LEU A 732 -2.90 -2.57 8.53
N ASN A 733 -2.92 -1.24 8.61
CA ASN A 733 -3.66 -0.50 9.64
C ASN A 733 -5.12 -0.15 9.27
N TYR A 734 -5.63 -0.54 8.09
CA TYR A 734 -7.03 -0.32 7.69
C TYR A 734 -8.00 -1.19 8.47
N ARG A 735 -9.13 -0.63 8.91
CA ARG A 735 -10.26 -1.38 9.49
C ARG A 735 -11.54 -1.07 8.71
N GLY A 736 -12.70 -1.45 9.24
CA GLY A 736 -14.00 -1.32 8.58
C GLY A 736 -14.26 0.06 8.00
N ARG A 737 -13.94 1.14 8.74
CA ARG A 737 -14.12 2.52 8.27
C ARG A 737 -13.34 2.84 6.99
N GLU A 738 -12.07 2.42 6.89
CA GLU A 738 -11.23 2.75 5.74
C GLU A 738 -11.61 1.94 4.50
N TYR A 739 -11.88 0.63 4.68
CA TYR A 739 -12.38 -0.21 3.60
C TYR A 739 -13.73 0.29 3.06
N GLU A 740 -14.68 0.65 3.94
CA GLU A 740 -15.95 1.24 3.52
C GLU A 740 -15.75 2.54 2.73
N THR A 741 -14.91 3.45 3.24
CA THR A 741 -14.59 4.74 2.61
C THR A 741 -13.99 4.55 1.21
N ALA A 742 -12.97 3.71 1.11
CA ALA A 742 -12.24 3.46 -0.12
C ALA A 742 -13.10 2.79 -1.20
N VAL A 743 -13.96 1.85 -0.83
CA VAL A 743 -14.89 1.20 -1.76
C VAL A 743 -16.05 2.13 -2.15
N ALA A 744 -16.53 2.97 -1.23
CA ALA A 744 -17.51 4.01 -1.55
C ALA A 744 -16.95 5.03 -2.57
N TYR A 745 -15.67 5.41 -2.46
CA TYR A 745 -14.96 6.20 -3.48
C TYR A 745 -14.89 5.48 -4.85
N HIS A 746 -14.69 4.15 -4.89
CA HIS A 746 -14.78 3.39 -6.14
C HIS A 746 -16.21 3.46 -6.73
N ALA A 747 -17.24 3.28 -5.91
CA ALA A 747 -18.62 3.33 -6.36
C ALA A 747 -19.06 4.72 -6.88
N ASP A 748 -18.65 5.79 -6.20
CA ASP A 748 -18.91 7.18 -6.62
C ASP A 748 -18.13 7.59 -7.89
N MET A 749 -17.00 6.94 -8.19
CA MET A 749 -16.34 6.99 -9.51
C MET A 749 -17.06 6.19 -10.62
N ASN A 750 -18.26 5.66 -10.37
CA ASN A 750 -19.00 4.76 -11.26
C ASN A 750 -18.26 3.44 -11.60
N PHE A 751 -17.29 3.02 -10.78
CA PHE A 751 -16.65 1.71 -10.94
C PHE A 751 -17.61 0.57 -10.64
N THR A 752 -17.36 -0.56 -11.28
CA THR A 752 -18.17 -1.79 -11.22
C THR A 752 -17.35 -2.99 -10.75
N MET A 753 -16.01 -2.94 -10.83
CA MET A 753 -15.12 -4.03 -10.43
C MET A 753 -13.80 -3.51 -9.85
N LEU A 754 -13.31 -4.19 -8.82
CA LEU A 754 -12.01 -4.04 -8.17
C LEU A 754 -11.22 -5.35 -8.34
N ARG A 755 -9.89 -5.29 -8.46
CA ARG A 755 -9.03 -6.47 -8.41
C ARG A 755 -8.16 -6.47 -7.15
N ASN A 756 -8.34 -7.50 -6.31
CA ASN A 756 -7.46 -7.81 -5.18
C ASN A 756 -6.18 -8.45 -5.77
N TRP A 757 -5.20 -7.60 -6.09
CA TRP A 757 -4.01 -7.98 -6.84
C TRP A 757 -3.06 -8.83 -6.00
N VAL A 758 -2.63 -9.96 -6.56
CA VAL A 758 -1.83 -10.99 -5.85
C VAL A 758 -2.54 -11.47 -4.55
N GLY A 759 -3.85 -11.26 -4.43
CA GLY A 759 -4.70 -11.76 -3.34
C GLY A 759 -4.35 -11.24 -1.94
N MET A 760 -3.61 -10.13 -1.83
CA MET A 760 -3.02 -9.71 -0.56
C MET A 760 -3.96 -9.03 0.43
N ILE A 761 -5.21 -8.70 0.07
CA ILE A 761 -6.21 -8.27 1.05
C ILE A 761 -6.96 -9.50 1.58
N GLY A 762 -6.96 -9.68 2.91
CA GLY A 762 -7.60 -10.80 3.60
C GLY A 762 -8.71 -10.42 4.59
N ASP A 763 -8.97 -9.13 4.79
CA ASP A 763 -9.97 -8.59 5.71
C ASP A 763 -11.40 -8.80 5.18
N GLU A 764 -12.34 -9.17 6.06
CA GLU A 764 -13.75 -9.42 5.69
C GLU A 764 -14.46 -8.12 5.28
N GLU A 765 -14.02 -7.01 5.87
CA GLU A 765 -14.56 -5.67 5.67
C GLU A 765 -14.40 -5.13 4.24
N LEU A 766 -13.38 -5.57 3.48
CA LEU A 766 -13.29 -5.26 2.05
C LEU A 766 -14.44 -5.91 1.27
N TYR A 767 -14.74 -7.17 1.58
CA TYR A 767 -15.78 -7.94 0.89
C TYR A 767 -17.17 -7.46 1.29
N ASP A 768 -17.39 -7.16 2.56
CA ASP A 768 -18.65 -6.57 3.06
C ASP A 768 -18.90 -5.17 2.46
N ALA A 769 -17.86 -4.33 2.33
CA ALA A 769 -17.97 -3.05 1.63
C ALA A 769 -18.27 -3.23 0.12
N CYS A 770 -17.59 -4.16 -0.56
CA CYS A 770 -17.85 -4.46 -1.97
C CYS A 770 -19.27 -5.01 -2.20
N ASP A 771 -19.76 -5.88 -1.31
CA ASP A 771 -21.13 -6.39 -1.30
C ASP A 771 -22.16 -5.27 -1.07
N LYS A 772 -21.87 -4.33 -0.15
CA LYS A 772 -22.71 -3.17 0.18
C LYS A 772 -22.84 -2.17 -0.99
N TYR A 773 -21.74 -1.90 -1.71
CA TYR A 773 -21.70 -0.90 -2.78
C TYR A 773 -21.87 -1.46 -4.20
N GLY A 774 -21.96 -2.79 -4.36
CA GLY A 774 -22.09 -3.40 -5.68
C GLY A 774 -20.79 -3.43 -6.49
N ILE A 775 -19.63 -3.43 -5.83
CA ILE A 775 -18.34 -3.54 -6.50
C ILE A 775 -17.98 -5.02 -6.63
N MET A 776 -17.82 -5.50 -7.86
CA MET A 776 -17.38 -6.88 -8.12
C MET A 776 -15.90 -7.04 -7.74
N ILE A 777 -15.51 -8.19 -7.19
CA ILE A 777 -14.11 -8.51 -6.89
C ILE A 777 -13.59 -9.54 -7.89
N TRP A 778 -12.59 -9.15 -8.66
CA TRP A 778 -11.63 -10.09 -9.25
C TRP A 778 -10.65 -10.48 -8.15
N GLN A 779 -10.55 -11.78 -7.84
CA GLN A 779 -9.69 -12.30 -6.78
C GLN A 779 -8.47 -13.03 -7.35
N ASP A 780 -7.27 -12.45 -7.21
CA ASP A 780 -6.03 -13.21 -7.44
C ASP A 780 -5.72 -14.14 -6.25
N PHE A 781 -4.83 -15.11 -6.46
CA PHE A 781 -4.06 -15.76 -5.41
C PHE A 781 -2.62 -15.21 -5.35
N TRP A 782 -1.86 -15.64 -4.33
CA TRP A 782 -0.56 -15.06 -3.93
C TRP A 782 0.61 -15.42 -4.85
N LEU A 783 0.51 -15.08 -6.15
CA LEU A 783 1.56 -15.26 -7.15
C LEU A 783 1.67 -14.00 -8.01
N ALA A 784 2.80 -13.29 -7.92
CA ALA A 784 3.14 -12.16 -8.78
C ALA A 784 3.72 -12.62 -10.14
N ASN A 785 4.21 -11.68 -10.96
CA ASN A 785 4.85 -12.00 -12.25
C ASN A 785 5.99 -13.04 -12.03
N PRO A 786 6.17 -14.02 -12.92
CA PRO A 786 7.33 -14.94 -12.87
C PRO A 786 8.71 -14.26 -12.84
N ALA A 787 8.81 -12.97 -13.16
CA ALA A 787 10.04 -12.18 -13.03
C ALA A 787 10.29 -11.59 -11.62
N ASP A 788 9.27 -11.44 -10.77
CA ASP A 788 9.41 -10.71 -9.50
C ASP A 788 9.74 -11.63 -8.32
N GLY A 789 9.78 -12.95 -8.52
CA GLY A 789 10.19 -13.89 -7.48
C GLY A 789 10.06 -15.36 -7.89
N PRO A 790 10.69 -16.27 -7.14
CA PRO A 790 10.54 -17.70 -7.36
C PRO A 790 9.13 -18.18 -7.00
N ASP A 791 8.74 -19.34 -7.54
CA ASP A 791 7.52 -20.03 -7.14
C ASP A 791 7.58 -20.51 -5.68
N PRO A 792 6.44 -20.71 -4.99
CA PRO A 792 6.41 -21.04 -3.56
C PRO A 792 7.16 -22.33 -3.20
N TYR A 793 8.06 -22.27 -2.22
CA TYR A 793 8.78 -23.45 -1.72
C TYR A 793 7.90 -24.34 -0.83
N TYR A 794 6.73 -23.86 -0.41
CA TYR A 794 5.77 -24.55 0.44
C TYR A 794 4.40 -24.71 -0.26
N PRO A 795 4.31 -25.45 -1.39
CA PRO A 795 3.08 -25.52 -2.19
C PRO A 795 1.89 -26.10 -1.42
N ASP A 796 2.11 -27.06 -0.51
CA ASP A 796 1.02 -27.63 0.30
C ASP A 796 0.44 -26.60 1.29
N MET A 797 1.28 -25.72 1.84
CA MET A 797 0.86 -24.60 2.70
C MET A 797 0.07 -23.55 1.91
N PHE A 798 0.53 -23.23 0.69
CA PHE A 798 -0.20 -22.38 -0.25
C PHE A 798 -1.58 -22.94 -0.59
N ILE A 799 -1.65 -24.24 -0.91
CA ILE A 799 -2.91 -24.92 -1.26
C ILE A 799 -3.87 -24.96 -0.06
N ALA A 800 -3.37 -25.22 1.15
CA ALA A 800 -4.18 -25.19 2.37
C ALA A 800 -4.73 -23.79 2.68
N ASN A 801 -3.91 -22.75 2.53
CA ASN A 801 -4.37 -21.36 2.64
C ASN A 801 -5.42 -21.04 1.57
N ALA A 802 -5.19 -21.42 0.31
CA ALA A 802 -6.13 -21.15 -0.79
C ALA A 802 -7.50 -21.83 -0.58
N GLU A 803 -7.52 -23.05 -0.05
CA GLU A 803 -8.77 -23.77 0.21
C GLU A 803 -9.57 -23.14 1.37
N ASP A 804 -8.90 -22.77 2.48
CA ASP A 804 -9.54 -22.03 3.57
C ASP A 804 -10.00 -20.64 3.13
N TYR A 805 -9.23 -19.96 2.29
CA TYR A 805 -9.53 -18.62 1.83
C TYR A 805 -10.74 -18.56 0.89
N VAL A 806 -10.89 -19.54 -0.02
CA VAL A 806 -12.12 -19.67 -0.82
C VAL A 806 -13.33 -19.99 0.07
N LYS A 807 -13.17 -20.84 1.09
CA LYS A 807 -14.24 -21.13 2.08
C LYS A 807 -14.64 -19.90 2.90
N ARG A 808 -13.68 -19.02 3.24
CA ARG A 808 -13.92 -17.73 3.91
C ARG A 808 -14.77 -16.79 3.06
N ILE A 809 -14.42 -16.57 1.78
CA ILE A 809 -15.00 -15.46 1.00
C ILE A 809 -16.16 -15.85 0.06
N ARG A 810 -16.47 -17.14 -0.13
CA ARG A 810 -17.50 -17.60 -1.10
C ARG A 810 -18.93 -17.14 -0.84
N SER A 811 -19.25 -16.70 0.37
CA SER A 811 -20.55 -16.12 0.75
C SER A 811 -20.83 -14.78 0.06
N HIS A 812 -19.78 -14.04 -0.32
CA HIS A 812 -19.91 -12.66 -0.78
C HIS A 812 -20.47 -12.53 -2.21
N ALA A 813 -21.39 -11.59 -2.36
CA ALA A 813 -22.08 -11.28 -3.61
C ALA A 813 -21.19 -10.55 -4.63
N SER A 814 -20.10 -9.95 -4.18
CA SER A 814 -19.08 -9.26 -4.97
C SER A 814 -18.18 -10.20 -5.77
N ILE A 815 -17.85 -11.41 -5.27
CA ILE A 815 -16.86 -12.30 -5.93
C ILE A 815 -17.24 -12.56 -7.40
N GLY A 816 -16.42 -12.09 -8.33
CA GLY A 816 -16.72 -12.05 -9.76
C GLY A 816 -15.95 -13.06 -10.61
N LEU A 817 -14.71 -13.36 -10.23
CA LEU A 817 -13.90 -14.48 -10.76
C LEU A 817 -12.68 -14.71 -9.87
N TYR A 818 -12.02 -15.85 -10.03
CA TYR A 818 -10.71 -16.14 -9.46
C TYR A 818 -9.61 -16.15 -10.53
N CYS A 819 -8.41 -15.69 -10.18
CA CYS A 819 -7.24 -15.66 -11.05
C CYS A 819 -6.03 -16.32 -10.36
N GLY A 820 -5.32 -17.18 -11.08
CA GLY A 820 -4.20 -17.95 -10.52
C GLY A 820 -2.96 -17.11 -10.17
N ARG A 821 -2.55 -16.21 -11.06
CA ARG A 821 -1.28 -15.48 -10.97
C ARG A 821 -1.32 -14.16 -11.76
N ASN A 822 -0.61 -13.14 -11.27
CA ASN A 822 -0.37 -11.92 -12.02
C ASN A 822 0.64 -12.13 -13.17
N GLU A 823 0.34 -11.63 -14.37
CA GLU A 823 1.24 -11.59 -15.53
C GLU A 823 1.97 -12.91 -15.84
N GLY A 824 1.27 -14.04 -15.67
CA GLY A 824 1.83 -15.36 -15.99
C GLY A 824 1.01 -16.50 -15.41
N PHE A 825 1.57 -17.71 -15.44
CA PHE A 825 0.86 -18.95 -15.07
C PHE A 825 1.36 -19.51 -13.72
N PRO A 826 0.48 -20.06 -12.86
CA PRO A 826 0.90 -20.75 -11.65
C PRO A 826 1.68 -22.05 -11.98
N PRO A 827 2.50 -22.56 -11.04
CA PRO A 827 3.07 -23.90 -11.14
C PRO A 827 1.99 -24.97 -11.36
N GLU A 828 2.27 -26.00 -12.17
CA GLU A 828 1.28 -27.01 -12.58
C GLU A 828 0.53 -27.66 -11.39
N THR A 829 1.23 -27.92 -10.27
CA THR A 829 0.63 -28.44 -9.03
C THR A 829 -0.37 -27.46 -8.41
N ILE A 830 -0.04 -26.17 -8.40
CA ILE A 830 -0.87 -25.11 -7.82
C ILE A 830 -2.05 -24.80 -8.74
N ASP A 831 -1.84 -24.64 -10.06
CA ASP A 831 -2.94 -24.36 -11.00
C ASP A 831 -4.01 -25.47 -10.98
N LYS A 832 -3.59 -26.74 -10.93
CA LYS A 832 -4.51 -27.89 -10.76
C LYS A 832 -5.27 -27.84 -9.44
N ALA A 833 -4.60 -27.44 -8.35
CA ALA A 833 -5.24 -27.32 -7.05
C ALA A 833 -6.24 -26.16 -7.01
N LEU A 834 -5.89 -24.98 -7.52
CA LEU A 834 -6.79 -23.82 -7.59
C LEU A 834 -8.01 -24.09 -8.47
N ARG A 835 -7.82 -24.71 -9.64
CA ARG A 835 -8.92 -25.17 -10.52
C ARG A 835 -9.84 -26.18 -9.84
N ARG A 836 -9.31 -27.03 -8.95
CA ARG A 836 -10.11 -27.94 -8.12
C ARG A 836 -10.90 -27.15 -7.07
N ILE A 837 -10.20 -26.36 -6.25
CA ILE A 837 -10.76 -25.61 -5.12
C ILE A 837 -11.90 -24.71 -5.57
N VAL A 838 -11.71 -23.87 -6.60
CA VAL A 838 -12.76 -22.96 -7.09
C VAL A 838 -13.99 -23.73 -7.57
N LYS A 839 -13.79 -24.86 -8.27
CA LYS A 839 -14.88 -25.69 -8.80
C LYS A 839 -15.66 -26.42 -7.69
N GLU A 840 -14.97 -26.91 -6.67
CA GLU A 840 -15.55 -27.73 -5.60
C GLU A 840 -16.14 -26.86 -4.47
N GLU A 841 -15.49 -25.75 -4.12
CA GLU A 841 -15.86 -24.91 -2.98
C GLU A 841 -16.62 -23.62 -3.36
N HIS A 842 -16.56 -23.17 -4.62
CA HIS A 842 -17.38 -22.05 -5.14
C HIS A 842 -18.05 -22.44 -6.49
N PRO A 843 -18.86 -23.51 -6.53
CA PRO A 843 -19.39 -24.07 -7.77
C PRO A 843 -20.22 -23.07 -8.57
N GLY A 844 -19.78 -22.78 -9.80
CA GLY A 844 -20.40 -21.80 -10.71
C GLY A 844 -19.58 -20.52 -10.91
N MET A 845 -18.54 -20.30 -10.10
CA MET A 845 -17.57 -19.22 -10.33
C MET A 845 -16.52 -19.62 -11.37
N HIS A 846 -15.95 -18.63 -12.08
CA HIS A 846 -14.91 -18.86 -13.09
C HIS A 846 -13.49 -18.78 -12.52
N TYR A 847 -12.55 -19.47 -13.19
CA TYR A 847 -11.12 -19.42 -12.90
C TYR A 847 -10.30 -19.29 -14.19
N ILE A 848 -9.37 -18.32 -14.20
CA ILE A 848 -8.35 -18.13 -15.25
C ILE A 848 -6.95 -18.23 -14.63
N SER A 849 -5.96 -18.74 -15.37
CA SER A 849 -4.61 -18.94 -14.80
C SER A 849 -3.79 -17.66 -14.72
N SER A 850 -3.82 -16.81 -15.76
CA SER A 850 -3.07 -15.55 -15.84
C SER A 850 -4.01 -14.35 -15.80
N SER A 851 -3.54 -13.23 -15.22
CA SER A 851 -4.19 -11.93 -15.32
C SER A 851 -4.00 -11.25 -16.68
N ALA A 852 -2.98 -11.63 -17.45
CA ALA A 852 -2.53 -10.89 -18.62
C ALA A 852 -2.63 -11.62 -19.97
N ASP A 853 -2.91 -12.92 -19.95
CA ASP A 853 -2.83 -13.81 -21.13
C ASP A 853 -4.19 -14.42 -21.54
N ASP A 854 -4.15 -15.33 -22.52
CA ASP A 854 -5.25 -16.16 -23.02
C ASP A 854 -6.52 -15.40 -23.38
N VAL A 855 -7.46 -15.25 -22.44
CA VAL A 855 -8.79 -14.67 -22.64
C VAL A 855 -8.90 -13.21 -22.18
N VAL A 856 -7.85 -12.70 -21.53
CA VAL A 856 -7.73 -11.32 -21.06
C VAL A 856 -6.48 -10.66 -21.67
N SER A 857 -6.10 -9.50 -21.16
CA SER A 857 -4.86 -8.78 -21.50
C SER A 857 -4.44 -7.94 -20.29
N GLY A 858 -3.16 -7.87 -19.94
CA GLY A 858 -2.77 -7.24 -18.66
C GLY A 858 -1.56 -6.33 -18.67
N HIS A 859 -0.60 -6.53 -19.57
CA HIS A 859 0.57 -5.64 -19.64
C HIS A 859 0.18 -4.20 -20.01
N GLY A 860 0.91 -3.22 -19.47
CA GLY A 860 0.62 -1.79 -19.55
C GLY A 860 0.51 -1.12 -20.94
N PRO A 861 0.74 0.21 -21.04
CA PRO A 861 1.71 0.99 -20.27
C PRO A 861 1.24 1.39 -18.87
N TYR A 862 2.24 1.76 -18.05
CA TYR A 862 2.07 2.27 -16.69
C TYR A 862 2.53 3.74 -16.55
N ARG A 863 2.89 4.39 -17.66
CA ARG A 863 3.36 5.79 -17.76
C ARG A 863 2.36 6.69 -18.50
N MET A 864 2.40 7.98 -18.21
CA MET A 864 1.52 8.96 -18.87
C MET A 864 1.84 9.09 -20.37
N LEU A 865 0.79 9.05 -21.19
CA LEU A 865 0.80 9.26 -22.64
C LEU A 865 -0.10 10.45 -23.05
N PRO A 866 0.12 11.09 -24.21
CA PRO A 866 -0.83 12.04 -24.77
C PRO A 866 -2.23 11.43 -24.95
N ALA A 867 -3.28 12.21 -24.66
CA ALA A 867 -4.69 11.78 -24.70
C ALA A 867 -5.05 10.91 -25.92
N LYS A 868 -4.69 11.40 -27.11
CA LYS A 868 -4.90 10.77 -28.41
C LYS A 868 -4.27 9.37 -28.55
N THR A 869 -3.14 9.13 -27.89
CA THR A 869 -2.40 7.87 -28.00
C THR A 869 -3.17 6.70 -27.37
N TYR A 870 -3.90 6.92 -26.26
CA TYR A 870 -4.71 5.86 -25.62
C TYR A 870 -5.77 5.29 -26.57
N PHE A 871 -6.45 6.16 -27.34
CA PHE A 871 -7.44 5.78 -28.37
C PHE A 871 -6.83 5.03 -29.57
N THR A 872 -5.51 5.07 -29.75
CA THR A 872 -4.79 4.40 -30.85
C THR A 872 -3.86 3.26 -30.39
N LEU A 873 -3.91 2.84 -29.12
CA LEU A 873 -3.15 1.67 -28.66
C LEU A 873 -3.67 0.40 -29.37
N GLU A 874 -2.75 -0.42 -29.88
CA GLU A 874 -3.08 -1.69 -30.52
C GLU A 874 -3.29 -2.81 -29.47
N THR A 875 -2.41 -2.90 -28.49
CA THR A 875 -2.43 -3.92 -27.43
C THR A 875 -3.57 -3.71 -26.44
N GLY A 876 -4.28 -4.80 -26.08
CA GLY A 876 -5.26 -4.85 -24.99
C GLY A 876 -6.53 -4.01 -25.19
N ASN A 877 -6.74 -3.44 -26.38
CA ASN A 877 -7.91 -2.60 -26.67
C ASN A 877 -9.14 -3.41 -27.16
N ASP A 878 -8.98 -4.70 -27.44
CA ASP A 878 -10.00 -5.63 -27.95
C ASP A 878 -10.45 -6.69 -26.93
N LYS A 879 -9.78 -6.80 -25.77
CA LYS A 879 -10.11 -7.69 -24.65
C LYS A 879 -10.41 -6.92 -23.37
N PHE A 880 -10.92 -7.63 -22.35
CA PHE A 880 -10.93 -7.09 -20.99
C PHE A 880 -9.48 -6.89 -20.55
N HIS A 881 -9.17 -5.71 -20.03
CA HIS A 881 -7.81 -5.28 -19.74
C HIS A 881 -7.63 -5.10 -18.23
N SER A 882 -6.75 -5.89 -17.63
CA SER A 882 -6.64 -6.07 -16.19
C SER A 882 -5.68 -5.09 -15.51
N GLU A 883 -4.72 -4.50 -16.22
CA GLU A 883 -3.88 -3.40 -15.72
C GLU A 883 -3.54 -2.40 -16.84
N ARG A 884 -3.62 -1.10 -16.56
CA ARG A 884 -3.03 0.00 -17.36
C ARG A 884 -2.99 1.26 -16.52
N GLY A 885 -1.85 1.95 -16.46
CA GLY A 885 -1.62 3.02 -15.48
C GLY A 885 -0.93 4.26 -16.03
N MET A 886 -0.90 5.29 -15.19
CA MET A 886 -0.07 6.48 -15.32
C MET A 886 0.20 7.08 -13.93
N PRO A 887 1.22 7.93 -13.75
CA PRO A 887 1.38 8.66 -12.49
C PRO A 887 0.16 9.53 -12.15
N ASN A 888 -0.15 9.67 -10.86
CA ASN A 888 -1.18 10.57 -10.35
C ASN A 888 -0.57 11.39 -9.20
N VAL A 889 -0.19 12.62 -9.53
CA VAL A 889 0.55 13.51 -8.63
C VAL A 889 -0.37 14.08 -7.55
N LEU A 890 0.12 14.05 -6.31
CA LEU A 890 -0.53 14.57 -5.11
C LEU A 890 -0.99 16.04 -5.25
N THR A 891 -2.00 16.43 -4.47
CA THR A 891 -2.33 17.85 -4.27
C THR A 891 -1.25 18.54 -3.44
N TYR A 892 -1.09 19.87 -3.55
CA TYR A 892 -0.06 20.58 -2.78
C TYR A 892 -0.26 20.46 -1.26
N GLU A 893 -1.50 20.34 -0.79
CA GLU A 893 -1.77 20.05 0.61
C GLU A 893 -1.23 18.68 1.05
N SER A 894 -1.26 17.67 0.18
CA SER A 894 -0.69 16.34 0.45
C SER A 894 0.83 16.27 0.25
N PHE A 895 1.42 17.07 -0.64
CA PHE A 895 2.89 17.26 -0.69
C PHE A 895 3.45 17.69 0.66
N LEU A 896 2.80 18.67 1.32
CA LEU A 896 3.20 19.18 2.63
C LEU A 896 3.03 18.16 3.78
N ARG A 897 2.28 17.08 3.57
CA ARG A 897 2.15 15.95 4.51
C ARG A 897 3.17 14.85 4.27
N THR A 898 3.68 14.73 3.05
CA THR A 898 4.54 13.61 2.60
C THR A 898 6.03 13.93 2.68
N TYR A 899 6.44 15.15 2.32
CA TYR A 899 7.86 15.50 2.13
C TYR A 899 8.45 16.35 3.26
N SER A 900 9.78 16.22 3.44
CA SER A 900 10.56 17.19 4.20
C SER A 900 10.58 18.57 3.51
N PRO A 901 10.74 19.68 4.27
CA PRO A 901 10.89 21.03 3.69
C PRO A 901 12.02 21.13 2.66
N GLU A 902 13.07 20.34 2.83
CA GLU A 902 14.24 20.26 1.94
C GLU A 902 13.98 19.37 0.71
N GLY A 903 13.26 18.26 0.90
CA GLY A 903 12.97 17.29 -0.16
C GLY A 903 11.82 17.68 -1.09
N ILE A 904 10.96 18.64 -0.69
CA ILE A 904 9.77 19.03 -1.44
C ILE A 904 10.08 19.61 -2.84
N TRP A 905 11.20 20.33 -3.02
CA TRP A 905 11.62 20.87 -4.33
C TRP A 905 13.12 21.22 -4.36
N PRO A 906 13.85 20.91 -5.44
CA PRO A 906 13.43 20.21 -6.67
C PRO A 906 13.24 18.70 -6.46
N GLN A 907 12.77 18.00 -7.50
CA GLN A 907 12.61 16.54 -7.50
C GLN A 907 13.90 15.84 -7.01
N SER A 908 13.80 15.05 -5.95
CA SER A 908 14.90 14.52 -5.14
C SER A 908 14.76 13.00 -4.94
N ASP A 909 15.67 12.36 -4.20
CA ASP A 909 15.53 10.92 -3.92
C ASP A 909 14.36 10.60 -2.98
N GLN A 910 13.87 11.57 -2.18
CA GLN A 910 12.59 11.42 -1.45
C GLN A 910 11.38 11.32 -2.41
N TRP A 911 11.42 11.98 -3.57
CA TRP A 911 10.38 11.78 -4.60
C TRP A 911 10.46 10.35 -5.17
N GLY A 912 11.67 9.83 -5.33
CA GLY A 912 11.89 8.45 -5.77
C GLY A 912 11.47 7.42 -4.73
N MET A 913 11.68 7.71 -3.44
CA MET A 913 11.13 6.94 -2.32
C MET A 913 9.61 6.84 -2.48
N HIS A 914 8.92 7.98 -2.61
CA HIS A 914 7.47 8.09 -2.88
C HIS A 914 7.08 7.84 -4.35
N ASP A 915 7.70 6.82 -4.95
CA ASP A 915 7.42 6.20 -6.26
C ASP A 915 7.64 7.07 -7.52
N TYR A 916 7.88 8.37 -7.40
CA TYR A 916 8.05 9.28 -8.54
C TYR A 916 9.48 9.24 -9.12
N THR A 917 9.90 8.07 -9.60
CA THR A 917 11.19 7.90 -10.28
C THR A 917 11.07 8.19 -11.78
N LEU A 918 12.10 8.81 -12.35
CA LEU A 918 12.10 9.33 -13.74
C LEU A 918 12.05 8.23 -14.81
N GLU A 919 12.59 7.05 -14.53
CA GLU A 919 12.62 5.87 -15.40
C GLU A 919 11.55 4.83 -14.96
N GLY A 920 11.83 3.54 -15.10
CA GLY A 920 10.93 2.46 -14.63
C GLY A 920 9.60 2.34 -15.39
N ALA A 921 8.62 1.70 -14.76
CA ALA A 921 7.29 1.46 -15.33
C ALA A 921 6.45 2.75 -15.41
N GLN A 922 6.48 3.52 -14.32
CA GLN A 922 5.88 4.83 -14.11
C GLN A 922 6.42 5.89 -15.08
N GLY A 923 7.71 5.82 -15.44
CA GLY A 923 8.34 6.64 -16.48
C GLY A 923 8.13 8.14 -16.28
N ALA A 924 8.31 8.66 -15.06
CA ALA A 924 7.86 10.00 -14.69
C ALA A 924 8.46 11.14 -15.53
N THR A 925 9.54 10.87 -16.26
CA THR A 925 10.04 11.73 -17.36
C THR A 925 8.94 12.14 -18.33
N SER A 926 8.06 11.22 -18.80
CA SER A 926 7.02 11.59 -19.78
C SER A 926 5.94 12.48 -19.17
N PHE A 927 5.65 12.33 -17.87
CA PHE A 927 4.74 13.20 -17.14
C PHE A 927 5.32 14.62 -16.99
N ASN A 928 6.60 14.72 -16.61
CA ASN A 928 7.34 15.98 -16.57
C ASN A 928 7.39 16.67 -17.95
N GLU A 929 7.67 15.92 -19.03
CA GLU A 929 7.72 16.42 -20.41
C GLU A 929 6.36 16.94 -20.91
N ILE A 930 5.27 16.28 -20.54
CA ILE A 930 3.90 16.70 -20.89
C ILE A 930 3.52 18.00 -20.17
N ILE A 931 3.89 18.18 -18.89
CA ILE A 931 3.75 19.48 -18.21
C ILE A 931 4.61 20.55 -18.90
N ALA A 932 5.89 20.26 -19.15
CA ALA A 932 6.83 21.21 -19.74
C ALA A 932 6.39 21.69 -21.13
N THR A 933 5.84 20.78 -21.95
CA THR A 933 5.30 21.09 -23.28
C THR A 933 4.00 21.89 -23.17
N GLY A 934 3.06 21.41 -22.36
CA GLY A 934 1.72 21.98 -22.21
C GLY A 934 1.73 23.37 -21.58
N TYR A 935 2.40 23.53 -20.44
CA TYR A 935 2.27 24.68 -19.56
C TYR A 935 3.59 25.40 -19.29
N GLY A 936 4.72 24.84 -19.73
CA GLY A 936 6.07 25.32 -19.44
C GLY A 936 6.69 24.58 -18.24
N GLN A 937 7.99 24.76 -18.05
CA GLN A 937 8.72 24.18 -16.91
C GLN A 937 8.24 24.82 -15.60
N PRO A 938 7.79 24.03 -14.59
CA PRO A 938 7.43 24.57 -13.28
C PRO A 938 8.65 25.01 -12.49
N GLU A 939 8.55 26.10 -11.74
CA GLU A 939 9.64 26.65 -10.92
C GLU A 939 9.52 26.27 -9.42
N SER A 940 8.41 25.66 -9.00
CA SER A 940 8.15 25.26 -7.60
C SER A 940 7.27 24.01 -7.48
N ALA A 941 7.33 23.32 -6.33
CA ALA A 941 6.44 22.19 -6.04
C ALA A 941 4.94 22.55 -6.08
N LYS A 942 4.56 23.79 -5.71
CA LYS A 942 3.16 24.22 -5.83
C LYS A 942 2.74 24.35 -7.29
N GLU A 943 3.54 25.02 -8.12
CA GLU A 943 3.23 25.13 -9.55
C GLU A 943 3.23 23.76 -10.23
N PHE A 944 4.17 22.88 -9.87
CA PHE A 944 4.18 21.50 -10.33
C PHE A 944 2.89 20.76 -9.96
N ALA A 945 2.48 20.78 -8.68
CA ALA A 945 1.26 20.11 -8.22
C ALA A 945 -0.02 20.70 -8.85
N ASP A 946 -0.11 22.04 -8.96
CA ASP A 946 -1.24 22.74 -9.60
C ASP A 946 -1.37 22.35 -11.09
N LEU A 947 -0.25 22.33 -11.83
CA LEU A 947 -0.23 21.97 -13.25
C LEU A 947 -0.43 20.47 -13.47
N ALA A 948 0.10 19.64 -12.57
CA ALA A 948 -0.09 18.20 -12.63
C ALA A 948 -1.56 17.78 -12.51
N GLN A 949 -2.42 18.55 -11.82
CA GLN A 949 -3.85 18.26 -11.79
C GLN A 949 -4.52 18.32 -13.18
N TRP A 950 -4.03 19.14 -14.12
CA TRP A 950 -4.50 19.08 -15.52
C TRP A 950 -4.14 17.74 -16.18
N VAL A 951 -2.91 17.27 -15.96
CA VAL A 951 -2.38 16.01 -16.54
C VAL A 951 -3.08 14.79 -15.91
N ASN A 952 -3.30 14.84 -14.60
CA ASN A 952 -4.12 13.87 -13.86
C ASN A 952 -5.53 13.79 -14.47
N TYR A 953 -6.20 14.93 -14.71
CA TYR A 953 -7.55 14.94 -15.26
C TYR A 953 -7.59 14.39 -16.70
N ASP A 954 -6.83 14.97 -17.62
CA ASP A 954 -6.90 14.61 -19.04
C ASP A 954 -6.38 13.19 -19.32
N GLY A 955 -5.32 12.77 -18.63
CA GLY A 955 -4.74 11.44 -18.78
C GLY A 955 -5.71 10.35 -18.34
N HIS A 956 -6.25 10.44 -17.12
CA HIS A 956 -7.18 9.44 -16.60
C HIS A 956 -8.54 9.45 -17.31
N ARG A 957 -9.03 10.63 -17.73
CA ARG A 957 -10.21 10.72 -18.62
C ARG A 957 -9.97 9.94 -19.92
N SER A 958 -8.87 10.23 -20.60
CA SER A 958 -8.53 9.59 -21.89
C SER A 958 -8.31 8.08 -21.76
N LEU A 959 -7.71 7.65 -20.65
CA LEU A 959 -7.49 6.24 -20.33
C LEU A 959 -8.80 5.45 -20.32
N PHE A 960 -9.86 5.98 -19.72
CA PHE A 960 -11.19 5.33 -19.67
C PHE A 960 -12.03 5.60 -20.93
N GLU A 961 -12.11 6.83 -21.44
CA GLU A 961 -12.87 7.17 -22.66
C GLU A 961 -12.40 6.36 -23.90
N SER A 962 -11.09 6.03 -23.98
CA SER A 962 -10.53 5.19 -25.05
C SER A 962 -11.13 3.79 -25.16
N ARG A 963 -11.77 3.28 -24.10
CA ARG A 963 -12.36 1.93 -24.05
C ARG A 963 -13.72 1.87 -24.77
N SER A 964 -14.27 3.01 -25.20
CA SER A 964 -15.59 3.12 -25.86
C SER A 964 -15.74 2.24 -27.10
N LYS A 965 -14.67 2.02 -27.87
CA LYS A 965 -14.74 1.31 -29.16
C LYS A 965 -15.28 -0.12 -29.04
N HIS A 966 -14.80 -0.85 -28.03
CA HIS A 966 -15.09 -2.27 -27.83
C HIS A 966 -15.80 -2.58 -26.51
N ARG A 967 -15.81 -1.63 -25.55
CA ARG A 967 -16.49 -1.73 -24.24
C ARG A 967 -16.19 -3.01 -23.44
N MET A 968 -15.04 -3.63 -23.67
CA MET A 968 -14.60 -4.85 -22.98
C MET A 968 -14.16 -4.62 -21.52
N GLY A 969 -14.19 -3.37 -21.04
CA GLY A 969 -13.77 -3.00 -19.69
C GLY A 969 -12.30 -2.60 -19.58
N LEU A 970 -11.93 -2.12 -18.40
CA LEU A 970 -10.57 -1.75 -17.97
C LEU A 970 -10.51 -1.74 -16.44
N LEU A 971 -9.49 -2.37 -15.88
CA LEU A 971 -9.03 -2.11 -14.51
C LEU A 971 -7.72 -1.33 -14.60
N MET A 972 -7.70 -0.10 -14.09
CA MET A 972 -6.49 0.73 -14.05
C MET A 972 -5.45 0.21 -13.05
N TRP A 973 -4.18 0.49 -13.33
CA TRP A 973 -3.08 0.32 -12.40
C TRP A 973 -2.78 1.67 -11.75
N MET A 974 -3.10 1.92 -10.49
CA MET A 974 -4.01 1.23 -9.56
C MET A 974 -5.09 2.24 -9.14
N SER A 975 -6.18 1.80 -8.52
CA SER A 975 -7.24 2.73 -8.09
C SER A 975 -7.06 3.27 -6.67
N HIS A 976 -6.16 2.67 -5.89
CA HIS A 976 -5.97 2.87 -4.46
C HIS A 976 -4.47 2.83 -4.10
N SER A 977 -4.00 3.76 -3.25
CA SER A 977 -2.63 3.71 -2.72
C SER A 977 -2.61 3.37 -1.23
N CYS A 978 -1.83 2.35 -0.88
CA CYS A 978 -1.62 1.88 0.49
C CYS A 978 -0.67 2.76 1.32
N TRP A 979 0.03 3.70 0.69
CA TRP A 979 1.03 4.56 1.32
C TRP A 979 1.13 5.90 0.58
N PRO A 980 1.77 6.96 1.13
CA PRO A 980 1.98 8.21 0.42
C PRO A 980 2.76 7.99 -0.88
N SER A 981 2.06 8.07 -2.01
CA SER A 981 2.58 7.76 -3.35
C SER A 981 2.29 8.91 -4.30
N MET A 982 2.97 8.89 -5.45
CA MET A 982 2.78 9.82 -6.56
C MET A 982 2.40 9.09 -7.87
N VAL A 983 2.19 7.77 -7.81
CA VAL A 983 1.81 6.94 -8.95
C VAL A 983 0.44 6.29 -8.71
N TRP A 984 -0.23 5.89 -9.80
CA TRP A 984 -1.17 4.75 -9.77
C TRP A 984 -2.21 4.80 -8.64
N GLN A 985 -2.93 5.91 -8.53
CA GLN A 985 -3.97 6.15 -7.52
C GLN A 985 -5.08 7.01 -8.13
N THR A 986 -6.16 7.32 -7.40
CA THR A 986 -7.27 8.14 -7.91
C THR A 986 -7.60 9.29 -6.97
N TYR A 987 -7.98 8.95 -5.74
CA TYR A 987 -7.67 9.69 -4.53
C TYR A 987 -6.28 9.30 -4.03
N ASP A 988 -5.66 10.16 -3.21
CA ASP A 988 -4.38 9.83 -2.56
C ASP A 988 -4.55 9.13 -1.21
N TYR A 989 -3.42 8.66 -0.64
CA TYR A 989 -3.35 8.02 0.69
C TYR A 989 -4.13 8.78 1.79
N TYR A 990 -4.13 10.11 1.77
CA TYR A 990 -4.82 10.93 2.77
C TYR A 990 -6.35 10.97 2.58
N PHE A 991 -6.88 10.20 1.62
CA PHE A 991 -8.24 10.23 1.08
C PHE A 991 -8.61 11.56 0.40
N GLU A 992 -7.65 12.37 -0.05
CA GLU A 992 -7.92 13.54 -0.91
C GLU A 992 -8.24 13.07 -2.35
N PRO A 993 -9.43 13.37 -2.90
CA PRO A 993 -9.74 13.04 -4.28
C PRO A 993 -8.99 13.98 -5.24
N THR A 994 -7.97 13.48 -5.96
CA THR A 994 -7.23 14.29 -6.94
C THR A 994 -8.07 14.54 -8.19
N ALA A 995 -7.58 15.36 -9.13
CA ALA A 995 -8.28 15.58 -10.39
C ALA A 995 -8.48 14.28 -11.23
N ALA A 996 -7.70 13.23 -10.99
CA ALA A 996 -7.90 11.91 -11.58
C ALA A 996 -9.25 11.28 -11.18
N TYR A 997 -9.63 11.40 -9.90
CA TYR A 997 -10.91 10.90 -9.37
C TYR A 997 -12.11 11.42 -10.18
N PHE A 998 -12.15 12.74 -10.40
CA PHE A 998 -13.26 13.40 -11.10
C PHE A 998 -13.27 13.12 -12.60
N ALA A 999 -12.09 13.04 -13.22
CA ALA A 999 -11.93 12.62 -14.61
C ALA A 999 -12.44 11.19 -14.86
N ILE A 1000 -12.17 10.27 -13.92
CA ILE A 1000 -12.61 8.88 -14.01
C ILE A 1000 -14.11 8.76 -13.73
N LYS A 1001 -14.60 9.44 -12.70
CA LYS A 1001 -16.04 9.56 -12.37
C LYS A 1001 -16.83 10.03 -13.59
N LYS A 1002 -16.30 11.00 -14.33
CA LYS A 1002 -16.82 11.53 -15.59
C LYS A 1002 -16.78 10.50 -16.72
N ALA A 1003 -15.59 9.98 -17.06
CA ALA A 1003 -15.40 9.02 -18.16
C ALA A 1003 -16.13 7.67 -17.95
N SER A 1004 -16.48 7.35 -16.70
CA SER A 1004 -17.18 6.14 -16.30
C SER A 1004 -18.69 6.34 -16.07
N GLU A 1005 -19.28 7.47 -16.47
CA GLU A 1005 -20.76 7.62 -16.45
C GLU A 1005 -21.45 6.43 -17.17
N PRO A 1006 -22.58 5.88 -16.66
CA PRO A 1006 -23.29 4.77 -17.29
C PRO A 1006 -23.76 5.06 -18.73
N LEU A 1007 -24.17 6.31 -18.97
CA LEU A 1007 -24.47 6.92 -20.25
C LEU A 1007 -23.64 8.21 -20.34
N HIS A 1008 -22.71 8.29 -21.28
CA HIS A 1008 -21.66 9.31 -21.33
C HIS A 1008 -21.54 9.96 -22.71
N ILE A 1009 -21.16 11.24 -22.77
CA ILE A 1009 -20.79 11.95 -24.01
C ILE A 1009 -19.30 12.33 -24.00
N GLN A 1010 -18.56 11.86 -25.00
CA GLN A 1010 -17.12 12.05 -25.12
C GLN A 1010 -16.69 12.54 -26.51
N TRP A 1011 -15.50 13.12 -26.60
CA TRP A 1011 -14.81 13.41 -27.85
C TRP A 1011 -13.70 12.37 -28.06
N ASN A 1012 -13.66 11.76 -29.24
CA ASN A 1012 -12.60 10.86 -29.66
C ASN A 1012 -11.47 11.67 -30.36
N PRO A 1013 -10.33 11.96 -29.70
CA PRO A 1013 -9.24 12.75 -30.27
C PRO A 1013 -8.46 12.03 -31.39
N ALA A 1014 -8.69 10.74 -31.62
CA ALA A 1014 -8.10 10.01 -32.74
C ALA A 1014 -8.93 10.15 -34.03
N THR A 1015 -10.24 10.41 -33.93
CA THR A 1015 -11.15 10.51 -35.10
C THR A 1015 -11.91 11.84 -35.22
N ASP A 1016 -11.76 12.76 -34.26
CA ASP A 1016 -12.59 13.97 -34.05
C ASP A 1016 -14.10 13.73 -34.12
N GLU A 1017 -14.57 12.64 -33.55
CA GLU A 1017 -16.00 12.33 -33.45
C GLU A 1017 -16.49 12.52 -32.01
N VAL A 1018 -17.70 13.04 -31.85
CA VAL A 1018 -18.47 12.96 -30.62
C VAL A 1018 -19.13 11.58 -30.58
N GLU A 1019 -18.88 10.85 -29.50
CA GLU A 1019 -19.42 9.53 -29.22
C GLU A 1019 -20.37 9.62 -28.02
N VAL A 1020 -21.54 8.97 -28.11
CA VAL A 1020 -22.40 8.67 -26.96
C VAL A 1020 -22.20 7.21 -26.60
N VAL A 1021 -21.64 6.96 -25.42
CA VAL A 1021 -21.28 5.63 -24.92
C VAL A 1021 -22.30 5.21 -23.86
N ASN A 1022 -22.84 4.01 -23.98
CA ASN A 1022 -23.79 3.47 -23.01
C ASN A 1022 -23.32 2.07 -22.60
N TYR A 1023 -22.81 1.99 -21.37
CA TYR A 1023 -22.26 0.77 -20.81
C TYR A 1023 -23.36 -0.10 -20.19
N ASN A 1024 -24.28 0.52 -19.43
CA ASN A 1024 -25.25 -0.18 -18.59
C ASN A 1024 -26.47 0.68 -18.18
N ALA A 1025 -26.87 1.66 -19.01
CA ALA A 1025 -27.99 2.55 -18.70
C ALA A 1025 -29.35 2.07 -19.24
N GLY A 1026 -29.39 1.02 -20.07
CA GLY A 1026 -30.60 0.59 -20.78
C GLY A 1026 -30.81 1.31 -22.12
N LEU A 1027 -32.07 1.53 -22.51
CA LEU A 1027 -32.45 2.12 -23.80
C LEU A 1027 -32.82 3.60 -23.65
N HIS A 1028 -32.08 4.48 -24.32
CA HIS A 1028 -32.27 5.93 -24.31
C HIS A 1028 -32.51 6.48 -25.73
N PRO A 1029 -33.77 6.55 -26.19
CA PRO A 1029 -34.12 7.09 -27.51
C PRO A 1029 -34.26 8.62 -27.49
N GLY A 1030 -33.94 9.28 -28.60
CA GLY A 1030 -34.17 10.71 -28.80
C GLY A 1030 -33.26 11.64 -28.00
N LEU A 1031 -32.09 11.17 -27.54
CA LEU A 1031 -31.09 12.00 -26.87
C LEU A 1031 -30.61 13.12 -27.82
N LYS A 1032 -30.34 14.30 -27.26
CA LYS A 1032 -29.75 15.44 -27.98
C LYS A 1032 -28.28 15.57 -27.60
N ALA A 1033 -27.38 15.25 -28.52
CA ALA A 1033 -25.97 15.57 -28.40
C ALA A 1033 -25.70 16.96 -29.00
N ARG A 1034 -25.18 17.90 -28.20
CA ARG A 1034 -24.71 19.22 -28.66
C ARG A 1034 -23.23 19.38 -28.36
N VAL A 1035 -22.52 19.99 -29.31
CA VAL A 1035 -21.10 20.35 -29.21
C VAL A 1035 -20.90 21.81 -29.57
N GLN A 1036 -20.02 22.49 -28.83
CA GLN A 1036 -19.51 23.81 -29.14
C GLN A 1036 -17.98 23.80 -29.11
N VAL A 1037 -17.35 24.35 -30.15
CA VAL A 1037 -15.92 24.68 -30.16
C VAL A 1037 -15.79 26.18 -29.87
N LEU A 1038 -15.05 26.51 -28.82
CA LEU A 1038 -14.98 27.83 -28.21
C LEU A 1038 -13.56 28.38 -28.29
N ASN A 1039 -13.41 29.67 -28.55
CA ASN A 1039 -12.14 30.36 -28.38
C ASN A 1039 -11.77 30.52 -26.89
N MET A 1040 -10.55 30.99 -26.62
CA MET A 1040 -10.03 31.22 -25.26
C MET A 1040 -10.82 32.29 -24.48
N ASP A 1041 -11.51 33.20 -25.18
CA ASP A 1041 -12.44 34.19 -24.63
C ASP A 1041 -13.88 33.65 -24.46
N ALA A 1042 -14.06 32.33 -24.62
CA ALA A 1042 -15.34 31.61 -24.66
C ALA A 1042 -16.30 32.01 -25.81
N SER A 1043 -15.87 32.76 -26.82
CA SER A 1043 -16.68 33.00 -28.02
C SER A 1043 -16.85 31.72 -28.85
N VAL A 1044 -18.08 31.44 -29.30
CA VAL A 1044 -18.41 30.23 -30.08
C VAL A 1044 -17.85 30.38 -31.50
N ALA A 1045 -16.87 29.55 -31.86
CA ALA A 1045 -16.28 29.50 -33.19
C ALA A 1045 -17.02 28.53 -34.12
N TRP A 1046 -17.59 27.46 -33.55
CA TRP A 1046 -18.41 26.47 -34.26
C TRP A 1046 -19.34 25.76 -33.27
N GLU A 1047 -20.57 25.43 -33.67
CA GLU A 1047 -21.44 24.57 -32.87
C GLU A 1047 -22.32 23.67 -33.74
N LYS A 1048 -22.80 22.57 -33.16
CA LYS A 1048 -23.71 21.63 -33.80
C LYS A 1048 -24.53 20.83 -32.79
N GLU A 1049 -25.76 20.48 -33.17
CA GLU A 1049 -26.65 19.56 -32.45
C GLU A 1049 -26.97 18.35 -33.36
N ALA A 1050 -27.19 17.17 -32.77
CA ALA A 1050 -27.72 15.98 -33.41
C ALA A 1050 -28.61 15.19 -32.44
N THR A 1051 -29.65 14.54 -32.96
CA THR A 1051 -30.41 13.52 -32.21
C THR A 1051 -29.76 12.15 -32.39
N VAL A 1052 -29.70 11.36 -31.31
CA VAL A 1052 -29.14 10.00 -31.31
C VAL A 1052 -29.98 9.08 -30.42
N ASP A 1053 -30.21 7.85 -30.87
CA ASP A 1053 -30.78 6.78 -30.05
C ASP A 1053 -29.63 5.93 -29.51
N SER A 1054 -29.48 5.83 -28.19
CA SER A 1054 -28.45 4.99 -27.57
C SER A 1054 -29.07 3.72 -26.97
N ARG A 1055 -28.41 2.59 -27.18
CA ARG A 1055 -28.78 1.30 -26.58
C ARG A 1055 -27.70 0.86 -25.59
N GLU A 1056 -28.08 0.00 -24.65
CA GLU A 1056 -27.12 -0.64 -23.78
C GLU A 1056 -26.07 -1.44 -24.56
N ASP A 1057 -24.81 -1.36 -24.12
CA ASP A 1057 -23.64 -1.91 -24.80
C ASP A 1057 -23.49 -1.41 -26.24
N THR A 1058 -23.65 -0.10 -26.46
CA THR A 1058 -23.29 0.56 -27.73
C THR A 1058 -22.49 1.86 -27.55
N THR A 1059 -21.87 2.29 -28.66
CA THR A 1059 -21.10 3.53 -28.80
C THR A 1059 -21.50 4.18 -30.10
N GLU A 1060 -22.33 5.22 -30.00
CA GLU A 1060 -22.98 5.84 -31.15
C GLU A 1060 -22.23 7.11 -31.58
N LYS A 1061 -21.83 7.17 -32.86
CA LYS A 1061 -21.09 8.30 -33.43
C LYS A 1061 -22.05 9.33 -34.02
N CYS A 1062 -22.26 10.44 -33.30
CA CYS A 1062 -23.31 11.39 -33.65
C CYS A 1062 -22.82 12.64 -34.41
N ILE A 1063 -21.61 13.15 -34.12
CA ILE A 1063 -21.10 14.40 -34.70
C ILE A 1063 -19.59 14.34 -34.97
N LYS A 1064 -19.16 14.47 -36.24
CA LYS A 1064 -17.77 14.83 -36.58
C LYS A 1064 -17.54 16.32 -36.31
N LEU A 1065 -16.52 16.67 -35.51
CA LEU A 1065 -16.14 18.05 -35.21
C LEU A 1065 -15.52 18.75 -36.44
N GLN A 1066 -15.55 20.09 -36.42
CA GLN A 1066 -14.83 20.94 -37.36
C GLN A 1066 -14.10 22.04 -36.57
N PHE A 1067 -12.84 22.31 -36.95
CA PHE A 1067 -12.00 23.31 -36.31
C PHE A 1067 -11.71 24.45 -37.31
N PRO A 1068 -12.34 25.64 -37.17
CA PRO A 1068 -12.09 26.76 -38.07
C PRO A 1068 -10.67 27.31 -37.99
N ASP A 1069 -10.12 27.81 -39.11
CA ASP A 1069 -8.77 28.41 -39.15
C ASP A 1069 -8.58 29.57 -38.16
N ALA A 1070 -9.67 30.31 -37.92
CA ALA A 1070 -9.74 31.50 -37.07
C ALA A 1070 -9.82 31.21 -35.55
N LEU A 1071 -9.65 29.96 -35.12
CA LEU A 1071 -9.57 29.62 -33.68
C LEU A 1071 -8.38 30.31 -32.99
N SER A 1072 -8.51 30.55 -31.68
CA SER A 1072 -7.37 30.89 -30.82
C SER A 1072 -6.39 29.71 -30.65
N GLU A 1073 -5.14 30.03 -30.31
CA GLU A 1073 -4.04 29.05 -30.18
C GLU A 1073 -4.34 27.92 -29.19
N VAL A 1074 -5.07 28.23 -28.11
CA VAL A 1074 -5.81 27.26 -27.30
C VAL A 1074 -7.30 27.56 -27.45
N HIS A 1075 -8.11 26.51 -27.54
CA HIS A 1075 -9.55 26.54 -27.72
C HIS A 1075 -10.20 25.39 -26.94
N PHE A 1076 -11.48 25.50 -26.63
CA PHE A 1076 -12.21 24.51 -25.82
C PHE A 1076 -13.25 23.76 -26.65
N ILE A 1077 -13.60 22.56 -26.20
CA ILE A 1077 -14.70 21.74 -26.72
C ILE A 1077 -15.65 21.49 -25.55
N LYS A 1078 -16.87 22.04 -25.61
CA LYS A 1078 -17.94 21.72 -24.66
C LYS A 1078 -18.92 20.74 -25.30
N LEU A 1079 -19.21 19.65 -24.61
CA LEU A 1079 -20.21 18.64 -24.96
C LEU A 1079 -21.33 18.63 -23.93
N THR A 1080 -22.58 18.51 -24.40
CA THR A 1080 -23.76 18.28 -23.54
C THR A 1080 -24.68 17.27 -24.19
N LEU A 1081 -25.10 16.27 -23.42
CA LEU A 1081 -26.10 15.27 -23.79
C LEU A 1081 -27.37 15.54 -22.98
N GLU A 1082 -28.47 15.85 -23.67
CA GLU A 1082 -29.77 16.07 -23.04
C GLU A 1082 -30.75 14.92 -23.30
N GLU A 1083 -31.49 14.54 -22.26
CA GLU A 1083 -32.71 13.74 -22.37
C GLU A 1083 -33.88 14.53 -21.78
N ASN A 1084 -35.01 14.61 -22.50
CA ASN A 1084 -36.24 15.27 -22.03
C ASN A 1084 -36.03 16.72 -21.53
N GLY A 1085 -35.03 17.44 -22.04
CA GLY A 1085 -34.68 18.82 -21.63
C GLY A 1085 -33.88 18.90 -20.31
N LYS A 1086 -33.26 17.80 -19.87
CA LYS A 1086 -32.27 17.76 -18.79
C LYS A 1086 -30.94 17.29 -19.33
N ILE A 1087 -29.85 17.92 -18.91
CA ILE A 1087 -28.49 17.39 -19.14
C ILE A 1087 -28.36 16.08 -18.34
N VAL A 1088 -27.99 15.00 -19.03
CA VAL A 1088 -27.70 13.68 -18.44
C VAL A 1088 -26.22 13.34 -18.46
N SER A 1089 -25.44 13.98 -19.34
CA SER A 1089 -23.97 13.97 -19.33
C SER A 1089 -23.45 15.29 -19.92
N GLU A 1090 -22.37 15.82 -19.37
CA GLU A 1090 -21.64 16.98 -19.92
C GLU A 1090 -20.13 16.78 -19.77
N ASN A 1091 -19.35 17.27 -20.74
CA ASN A 1091 -17.90 17.06 -20.79
C ASN A 1091 -17.20 18.29 -21.41
N PHE A 1092 -15.99 18.60 -20.96
CA PHE A 1092 -15.27 19.83 -21.34
C PHE A 1092 -13.77 19.58 -21.53
N TYR A 1093 -13.25 19.87 -22.73
CA TYR A 1093 -11.85 19.63 -23.10
C TYR A 1093 -11.18 20.92 -23.55
N HIS A 1094 -9.87 21.03 -23.38
CA HIS A 1094 -9.04 22.02 -24.08
C HIS A 1094 -8.19 21.36 -25.16
N ARG A 1095 -7.98 22.09 -26.24
CA ARG A 1095 -7.23 21.67 -27.43
C ARG A 1095 -6.43 22.86 -27.94
N SER A 1096 -5.34 22.60 -28.64
CA SER A 1096 -4.44 23.62 -29.15
C SER A 1096 -4.24 23.51 -30.67
N LYS A 1097 -3.77 24.60 -31.30
CA LYS A 1097 -3.38 24.61 -32.72
C LYS A 1097 -2.07 23.84 -32.95
N VAL A 1098 -1.10 24.02 -32.06
CA VAL A 1098 0.09 23.17 -31.95
C VAL A 1098 -0.20 22.08 -30.92
N GLU A 1099 -0.22 20.82 -31.32
CA GLU A 1099 -0.62 19.67 -30.48
C GLU A 1099 0.13 19.66 -29.12
N ASN A 1100 -0.63 19.51 -28.03
CA ASN A 1100 -0.17 19.52 -26.63
C ASN A 1100 0.55 20.81 -26.14
N ASN A 1101 0.48 21.94 -26.84
CA ASN A 1101 0.98 23.24 -26.34
C ASN A 1101 -0.18 24.13 -25.88
N TYR A 1102 -0.29 24.32 -24.56
CA TYR A 1102 -1.36 25.09 -23.93
C TYR A 1102 -0.90 26.43 -23.31
N GLN A 1103 0.34 26.85 -23.58
CA GLN A 1103 0.97 27.97 -22.87
C GLN A 1103 0.28 29.33 -23.10
N ALA A 1104 -0.54 29.45 -24.15
CA ALA A 1104 -1.40 30.62 -24.36
C ALA A 1104 -2.43 30.84 -23.23
N LEU A 1105 -2.78 29.80 -22.46
CA LEU A 1105 -3.61 29.93 -21.25
C LEU A 1105 -3.03 30.88 -20.21
N LYS A 1106 -1.71 31.14 -20.21
CA LYS A 1106 -1.07 32.16 -19.35
C LYS A 1106 -1.50 33.60 -19.68
N GLN A 1107 -2.23 33.80 -20.78
CA GLN A 1107 -2.81 35.09 -21.19
C GLN A 1107 -4.25 35.29 -20.67
N LEU A 1108 -4.86 34.27 -20.06
CA LEU A 1108 -6.19 34.42 -19.43
C LEU A 1108 -6.10 35.39 -18.24
N PRO A 1109 -7.06 36.30 -18.07
CA PRO A 1109 -7.16 37.11 -16.86
C PRO A 1109 -7.49 36.20 -15.66
N LYS A 1110 -7.12 36.67 -14.46
CA LYS A 1110 -7.70 36.14 -13.23
C LYS A 1110 -9.19 36.50 -13.17
N VAL A 1111 -10.01 35.58 -12.69
CA VAL A 1111 -11.47 35.70 -12.65
C VAL A 1111 -12.02 35.41 -11.24
N PRO A 1112 -12.71 36.37 -10.60
CA PRO A 1112 -13.32 36.15 -9.30
C PRO A 1112 -14.59 35.30 -9.48
N VAL A 1113 -14.64 34.14 -8.85
CA VAL A 1113 -15.81 33.25 -8.86
C VAL A 1113 -16.65 33.47 -7.61
N ARG A 1114 -17.98 33.54 -7.76
CA ARG A 1114 -18.90 33.72 -6.64
C ARG A 1114 -19.39 32.37 -6.13
N ALA A 1115 -18.87 31.93 -4.99
CA ALA A 1115 -19.42 30.79 -4.25
C ALA A 1115 -20.48 31.22 -3.22
N GLN A 1116 -21.51 30.38 -3.03
CA GLN A 1116 -22.50 30.45 -1.97
C GLN A 1116 -22.70 29.05 -1.40
N THR A 1117 -22.53 28.88 -0.09
CA THR A 1117 -22.59 27.59 0.61
C THR A 1117 -23.78 27.52 1.55
N GLN A 1118 -24.54 26.42 1.50
CA GLN A 1118 -25.48 26.04 2.55
C GLN A 1118 -25.02 24.74 3.19
N TYR A 1119 -24.59 24.81 4.45
CA TYR A 1119 -24.23 23.64 5.26
C TYR A 1119 -25.44 23.10 6.02
N MET A 1120 -25.50 21.79 6.18
CA MET A 1120 -26.45 21.05 7.02
C MET A 1120 -25.68 19.96 7.77
N LYS A 1121 -26.05 19.70 9.02
CA LYS A 1121 -25.63 18.54 9.79
C LYS A 1121 -26.88 17.76 10.20
N ALA A 1122 -26.88 16.46 9.96
CA ALA A 1122 -27.92 15.54 10.37
C ALA A 1122 -27.64 14.95 11.76
N ASP A 1123 -28.68 14.43 12.42
CA ASP A 1123 -28.62 13.90 13.78
C ASP A 1123 -27.74 12.63 13.90
N ASP A 1124 -27.45 11.96 12.78
CA ASP A 1124 -26.55 10.80 12.67
C ASP A 1124 -25.06 11.19 12.54
N GLY A 1125 -24.75 12.49 12.52
CA GLY A 1125 -23.41 13.02 12.33
C GLY A 1125 -22.95 13.09 10.87
N GLU A 1126 -23.83 12.94 9.88
CA GLU A 1126 -23.48 13.32 8.51
C GLU A 1126 -23.55 14.83 8.31
N TRP A 1127 -22.52 15.40 7.67
CA TRP A 1127 -22.55 16.76 7.15
C TRP A 1127 -22.83 16.72 5.65
N GLN A 1128 -23.64 17.67 5.19
CA GLN A 1128 -23.92 17.91 3.79
C GLN A 1128 -23.75 19.40 3.47
N ALA A 1129 -23.27 19.72 2.27
CA ALA A 1129 -23.21 21.07 1.73
C ALA A 1129 -23.80 21.13 0.33
N GLU A 1130 -24.59 22.16 0.03
CA GLU A 1130 -24.90 22.56 -1.34
C GLU A 1130 -24.15 23.86 -1.66
N ILE A 1131 -23.35 23.84 -2.72
CA ILE A 1131 -22.39 24.90 -3.07
C ILE A 1131 -22.72 25.40 -4.48
N THR A 1132 -23.29 26.60 -4.56
CA THR A 1132 -23.55 27.27 -5.84
C THR A 1132 -22.35 28.13 -6.22
N VAL A 1133 -21.71 27.82 -7.34
CA VAL A 1133 -20.54 28.56 -7.88
C VAL A 1133 -20.92 29.22 -9.20
N GLU A 1134 -20.64 30.51 -9.34
CA GLU A 1134 -21.10 31.35 -10.45
C GLU A 1134 -19.94 32.17 -11.03
N ASN A 1135 -19.69 32.07 -12.34
CA ASN A 1135 -18.72 32.90 -13.06
C ASN A 1135 -19.41 34.14 -13.65
N ARG A 1136 -19.23 35.30 -13.00
CA ARG A 1136 -19.79 36.59 -13.45
C ARG A 1136 -18.85 37.41 -14.34
N SER A 1137 -17.67 36.88 -14.67
CA SER A 1137 -16.66 37.57 -15.49
C SER A 1137 -16.90 37.39 -16.99
N SER A 1138 -16.09 38.04 -17.82
CA SER A 1138 -16.10 37.90 -19.28
C SER A 1138 -15.06 36.90 -19.81
N ALA A 1139 -14.49 36.04 -18.95
CA ALA A 1139 -13.52 35.00 -19.33
C ALA A 1139 -13.87 33.67 -18.63
N PRO A 1140 -13.46 32.51 -19.18
CA PRO A 1140 -13.71 31.23 -18.54
C PRO A 1140 -12.91 31.10 -17.23
N ALA A 1141 -13.51 30.46 -16.21
CA ALA A 1141 -12.82 29.99 -15.01
C ALA A 1141 -12.47 28.50 -15.21
N LEU A 1142 -11.19 28.15 -15.05
CA LEU A 1142 -10.67 26.82 -15.38
C LEU A 1142 -10.11 26.08 -14.15
N MET A 1143 -10.32 24.75 -14.12
CA MET A 1143 -9.94 23.85 -13.02
C MET A 1143 -10.42 24.34 -11.65
N VAL A 1144 -11.71 24.71 -11.55
CA VAL A 1144 -12.32 25.22 -10.32
C VAL A 1144 -12.38 24.08 -9.29
N ARG A 1145 -11.48 24.13 -8.31
CA ARG A 1145 -11.39 23.18 -7.19
C ARG A 1145 -12.04 23.78 -5.94
N LEU A 1146 -13.02 23.06 -5.42
CA LEU A 1146 -13.64 23.26 -4.11
C LEU A 1146 -12.90 22.40 -3.08
N ASN A 1147 -12.59 22.98 -1.92
CA ASN A 1147 -11.90 22.29 -0.83
C ASN A 1147 -12.49 22.75 0.53
N ILE A 1148 -13.07 21.82 1.31
CA ILE A 1148 -13.60 22.13 2.64
C ILE A 1148 -12.54 21.85 3.71
N VAL A 1149 -12.28 22.86 4.55
CA VAL A 1149 -11.28 22.82 5.63
C VAL A 1149 -11.89 23.23 6.97
N GLY A 1150 -11.17 23.00 8.06
CA GLY A 1150 -11.50 23.53 9.37
C GLY A 1150 -11.28 25.04 9.50
N ASP A 1151 -12.18 25.70 10.21
CA ASP A 1151 -12.14 27.15 10.47
C ASP A 1151 -10.96 27.59 11.36
N LYS A 1152 -10.44 26.72 12.23
CA LYS A 1152 -9.34 27.03 13.16
C LYS A 1152 -8.01 26.42 12.72
N ASP A 1153 -8.02 25.15 12.31
CA ASP A 1153 -6.80 24.44 11.89
C ASP A 1153 -6.41 24.71 10.42
N GLY A 1154 -7.35 25.14 9.58
CA GLY A 1154 -7.14 25.36 8.15
C GLY A 1154 -6.89 24.07 7.33
N LEU A 1155 -6.94 22.91 7.97
CA LEU A 1155 -6.69 21.57 7.41
C LEU A 1155 -7.99 20.99 6.83
N GLN A 1156 -7.84 20.18 5.78
CA GLN A 1156 -8.96 19.59 5.05
C GLN A 1156 -9.84 18.67 5.92
N PHE A 1157 -11.11 18.53 5.57
CA PHE A 1157 -11.96 17.46 6.08
C PHE A 1157 -11.87 16.30 5.08
N LEU A 1158 -11.31 15.18 5.51
CA LEU A 1158 -11.06 13.98 4.72
C LEU A 1158 -11.40 12.74 5.57
N PRO A 1159 -12.06 11.71 5.02
CA PRO A 1159 -12.58 11.60 3.65
C PRO A 1159 -13.77 12.54 3.37
N ILE A 1160 -14.03 12.83 2.08
CA ILE A 1160 -15.07 13.76 1.65
C ILE A 1160 -15.50 13.49 0.20
N PHE A 1161 -16.81 13.48 -0.02
CA PHE A 1161 -17.41 13.17 -1.33
C PHE A 1161 -17.91 14.45 -1.98
N TYR A 1162 -17.52 14.70 -3.23
CA TYR A 1162 -18.04 15.81 -4.05
C TYR A 1162 -18.81 15.27 -5.25
N SER A 1163 -19.97 15.84 -5.56
CA SER A 1163 -20.74 15.45 -6.76
C SER A 1163 -19.98 15.75 -8.06
N ASP A 1164 -19.20 16.84 -8.08
CA ASP A 1164 -18.29 17.23 -9.15
C ASP A 1164 -17.21 18.19 -8.60
N ASN A 1165 -16.01 18.22 -9.19
CA ASN A 1165 -14.89 19.08 -8.79
C ASN A 1165 -13.89 19.25 -9.96
N TYR A 1166 -12.98 20.24 -9.88
CA TYR A 1166 -12.03 20.58 -10.95
C TYR A 1166 -12.66 20.99 -12.31
N PHE A 1167 -13.92 21.42 -12.30
CA PHE A 1167 -14.69 21.77 -13.49
C PHE A 1167 -14.32 23.15 -14.09
N ALA A 1168 -14.77 23.41 -15.32
CA ALA A 1168 -14.75 24.74 -15.91
C ALA A 1168 -16.11 25.46 -15.74
N LEU A 1169 -16.09 26.80 -15.75
CA LEU A 1169 -17.29 27.64 -15.87
C LEU A 1169 -17.06 28.74 -16.93
N LEU A 1170 -17.87 28.76 -17.97
CA LEU A 1170 -17.84 29.82 -18.99
C LEU A 1170 -18.50 31.12 -18.45
N PRO A 1171 -18.30 32.27 -19.11
CA PRO A 1171 -18.94 33.54 -18.75
C PRO A 1171 -20.46 33.42 -18.58
N GLY A 1172 -20.96 33.75 -17.39
CA GLY A 1172 -22.38 33.67 -17.03
C GLY A 1172 -22.87 32.30 -16.55
N GLU A 1173 -22.02 31.26 -16.53
CA GLU A 1173 -22.42 29.93 -16.06
C GLU A 1173 -22.47 29.83 -14.54
N THR A 1174 -23.36 28.95 -14.06
CA THR A 1174 -23.53 28.61 -12.65
C THR A 1174 -23.59 27.10 -12.51
N LYS A 1175 -22.88 26.54 -11.54
CA LYS A 1175 -22.90 25.10 -11.21
C LYS A 1175 -23.20 24.90 -9.73
N VAL A 1176 -23.94 23.85 -9.43
CA VAL A 1176 -24.28 23.46 -8.05
C VAL A 1176 -23.56 22.15 -7.76
N VAL A 1177 -22.68 22.16 -6.76
CA VAL A 1177 -21.98 20.99 -6.26
C VAL A 1177 -22.55 20.59 -4.92
N ARG A 1178 -22.80 19.30 -4.73
CA ARG A 1178 -23.14 18.72 -3.43
C ARG A 1178 -21.93 18.04 -2.83
N VAL A 1179 -21.76 18.18 -1.53
CA VAL A 1179 -20.62 17.64 -0.79
C VAL A 1179 -21.10 16.96 0.49
N HIS A 1180 -20.51 15.83 0.88
CA HIS A 1180 -20.79 15.21 2.18
C HIS A 1180 -19.54 14.56 2.82
N TRP A 1181 -19.51 14.58 4.16
CA TRP A 1181 -18.47 14.01 5.02
C TRP A 1181 -19.06 13.64 6.39
N LYS A 1182 -18.33 12.97 7.27
CA LYS A 1182 -18.81 12.65 8.63
C LYS A 1182 -18.26 13.65 9.66
N ASP A 1183 -19.04 13.90 10.71
CA ASP A 1183 -18.72 14.87 11.77
C ASP A 1183 -17.39 14.58 12.48
N VAL A 1184 -17.02 13.31 12.56
CA VAL A 1184 -15.71 12.89 13.07
C VAL A 1184 -14.55 13.54 12.31
N ASP A 1185 -14.64 13.66 10.99
CA ASP A 1185 -13.55 14.17 10.14
C ASP A 1185 -13.31 15.68 10.30
N THR A 1186 -14.23 16.38 11.00
CA THR A 1186 -14.10 17.82 11.31
C THR A 1186 -13.07 18.12 12.38
N ARG A 1187 -12.72 17.13 13.23
CA ARG A 1187 -11.87 17.31 14.43
C ARG A 1187 -12.39 18.40 15.39
N GLY A 1188 -13.69 18.72 15.35
CA GLY A 1188 -14.30 19.81 16.14
C GLY A 1188 -14.13 21.23 15.55
N ASN A 1189 -13.75 21.34 14.28
CA ASN A 1189 -13.79 22.60 13.51
C ASN A 1189 -15.17 22.80 12.86
N ALA A 1190 -15.51 24.04 12.53
CA ALA A 1190 -16.60 24.35 11.60
C ALA A 1190 -16.11 24.30 10.14
N PRO A 1191 -16.97 23.95 9.16
CA PRO A 1191 -16.58 23.91 7.75
C PRO A 1191 -16.36 25.31 7.16
N LEU A 1192 -15.20 25.48 6.52
CA LEU A 1192 -14.82 26.65 5.73
C LEU A 1192 -14.53 26.20 4.29
N LEU A 1193 -15.25 26.73 3.31
CA LEU A 1193 -14.94 26.50 1.89
C LEU A 1193 -13.77 27.38 1.45
N LYS A 1194 -12.72 26.75 0.91
CA LYS A 1194 -11.73 27.37 0.02
C LYS A 1194 -12.12 27.05 -1.43
N VAL A 1195 -12.03 28.05 -2.30
CA VAL A 1195 -12.18 27.90 -3.76
C VAL A 1195 -10.85 28.26 -4.41
N SER A 1196 -10.47 27.53 -5.44
CA SER A 1196 -9.21 27.71 -6.17
C SER A 1196 -9.37 27.28 -7.63
N GLY A 1197 -8.37 27.55 -8.46
CA GLY A 1197 -8.33 27.12 -9.85
C GLY A 1197 -7.26 27.85 -10.64
N TYR A 1198 -7.00 27.39 -11.87
CA TYR A 1198 -5.87 27.84 -12.69
C TYR A 1198 -5.83 29.37 -12.85
N ASN A 1199 -6.97 29.96 -13.24
CA ASN A 1199 -7.13 31.41 -13.33
C ASN A 1199 -8.14 31.99 -12.35
N VAL A 1200 -8.47 31.29 -11.26
CA VAL A 1200 -9.38 31.81 -10.22
C VAL A 1200 -8.63 32.75 -9.26
N GLU A 1201 -9.35 33.71 -8.68
CA GLU A 1201 -9.00 34.54 -7.50
C GLU A 1201 -10.14 34.50 -6.46
#